data_AF-A0A812ZFR0-F1
#
_entry.id   AF-A0A812ZFR0-F1
#
_cell.length_a   1.000
_cell.length_b   1.000
_cell.length_c   1.000
_cell.angle_alpha   90.00
_cell.angle_beta   90.00
_cell.angle_gamma   90.00
#
_symmetry.space_group_name_H-M   'P 1'
#
loop_
_entity.id
_entity.type
_entity.pdbx_description
1 polymer ?
#
loop_
_entity_poly.entity_id
_entity_poly.type
_entity_poly.pdbx_seq_one_letter_code
_entity_poly.pdbx_strand_id
1 'polypeptide(L)'
;MTWRGRWNSERRGPLKRLLAAALHIRLTSAALCPNGTEAPWACHSGTAVGNCVAGRPADPCRCLDGYYPVGKEGWSPSTGRGYEFTCCLGDTDNGYTSCGEDGYVGILSVLLLILGIVGVSASTLTIRYTKNLEPLTSEDLSIAEGKMLESDGASLHRTVEKHMWCVTLEDLRQFRRLVRHAVANGVIKPTDQDPFDISDSRIGPSMHTVNTQYIKPVTALAGNPSWALMLHPGGLKCDLFITHGWAEGVFEFVDQIINSWPFGAKAAYVCFLSNPQNLDIGEMIQSPEESPFAKALQSASQVLAAPNHKHSIYTRAWCTFEAYLAYTWGKSIYTATSPPPNFWPLSLRVASWSLLTLGVFFCVLMHGNRQWALWSPEQIAFVAYAFGALTAMSALCFACLMSTGRHHWQVTAVAVYACSLCTAGYLATNIFQTSFRRPPYFVPFFMAPFCFWAMECDRLLGIEAAKQARQLRQGFTGKIRDATTTNPLDGLRIRGLIERSGSEKAVDEAVQVLLRMNLSTPELRKATSHAGSLGNASNWSRSIFAACLTFYVAQAFNTALWRTERGFQWIPPVAAAEALIVLFGFQLLPRDRRPFAERTQVLFMLFIPGFLGLIGGKWYDAILHGIACPLIILVAFAGPARTSRLSVPGRMLVRLLFARNPFGSAESESQEERGPEPEEDYVSV
;
A
#
# COMPACT_ATOMS: atom_id res chain seq x y z
N MET A 1 4.07 4.42 5.53
CA MET A 1 3.39 5.19 6.61
C MET A 1 3.56 4.44 7.90
N THR A 2 4.59 4.79 8.68
CA THR A 2 4.79 4.28 10.03
C THR A 2 4.08 5.23 10.98
N TRP A 3 2.89 4.85 11.46
CA TRP A 3 2.22 5.56 12.53
C TRP A 3 3.00 5.31 13.82
N ARG A 4 4.00 6.16 14.13
CA ARG A 4 4.40 6.41 15.51
C ARG A 4 3.38 7.39 16.11
N GLY A 5 2.16 6.90 16.32
CA GLY A 5 1.25 7.56 17.25
C GLY A 5 1.92 7.55 18.62
N ARG A 6 2.09 8.73 19.21
CA ARG A 6 2.60 8.91 20.57
C ARG A 6 1.55 8.33 21.52
N TRP A 7 1.64 7.02 21.76
CA TRP A 7 0.77 6.28 22.66
C TRP A 7 1.16 6.65 24.09
N ASN A 8 0.33 7.47 24.74
CA ASN A 8 0.54 7.95 26.11
C ASN A 8 0.87 6.79 27.06
N SER A 9 1.97 6.96 27.82
CA SER A 9 2.58 5.92 28.66
C SER A 9 1.78 5.52 29.90
N GLU A 10 0.61 6.11 30.16
CA GLU A 10 -0.14 5.93 31.41
C GLU A 10 -1.19 4.80 31.40
N ARG A 11 -1.48 4.14 30.26
CA ARG A 11 -2.46 3.02 30.21
C ARG A 11 -1.83 1.64 30.02
N ARG A 12 -0.73 1.35 30.71
CA ARG A 12 0.01 0.05 30.62
C ARG A 12 -0.42 -1.02 31.65
N GLY A 13 -1.64 -0.99 32.17
CA GLY A 13 -2.12 -1.96 33.17
C GLY A 13 -2.58 -3.31 32.60
N PRO A 14 -3.52 -3.36 31.65
CA PRO A 14 -4.16 -4.63 31.26
C PRO A 14 -3.39 -5.42 30.20
N LEU A 15 -2.79 -4.74 29.21
CA LEU A 15 -2.15 -5.40 28.06
C LEU A 15 -0.83 -6.11 28.42
N LYS A 16 -0.10 -5.60 29.42
CA LYS A 16 1.10 -6.26 29.95
C LYS A 16 0.76 -7.57 30.68
N ARG A 17 -0.42 -7.69 31.31
CA ARG A 17 -0.85 -8.92 31.98
C ARG A 17 -1.26 -10.00 30.97
N LEU A 18 -1.88 -9.62 29.86
CA LEU A 18 -2.21 -10.52 28.76
C LEU A 18 -0.97 -11.02 27.99
N LEU A 19 0.05 -10.17 27.81
CA LEU A 19 1.33 -10.58 27.19
C LEU A 19 2.23 -11.38 28.14
N ALA A 20 2.20 -11.13 29.45
CA ALA A 20 2.94 -11.91 30.44
C ALA A 20 2.37 -13.34 30.61
N ALA A 21 1.06 -13.52 30.42
CA ALA A 21 0.44 -14.85 30.44
C ALA A 21 0.78 -15.70 29.20
N ALA A 22 1.10 -15.07 28.06
CA ALA A 22 1.43 -15.77 26.82
C ALA A 22 2.93 -16.14 26.69
N LEU A 23 3.81 -15.62 27.55
CA LEU A 23 5.27 -15.77 27.41
C LEU A 23 5.96 -16.60 28.50
N HIS A 24 5.22 -17.26 29.39
CA HIS A 24 5.79 -18.23 30.33
C HIS A 24 5.80 -19.64 29.75
N ILE A 25 6.57 -19.84 28.68
CA ILE A 25 7.07 -21.16 28.29
C ILE A 25 8.46 -21.30 28.91
N ARG A 26 8.53 -21.98 30.06
CA ARG A 26 9.82 -22.39 30.65
C ARG A 26 10.44 -23.45 29.75
N LEU A 27 11.50 -23.09 29.05
CA LEU A 27 12.47 -24.05 28.51
C LEU A 27 13.38 -24.49 29.66
N THR A 28 13.01 -25.55 30.37
CA THR A 28 13.93 -26.28 31.24
C THR A 28 14.49 -27.47 30.47
N SER A 29 15.72 -27.30 29.99
CA SER A 29 16.57 -28.37 29.49
C SER A 29 17.18 -29.14 30.66
N ALA A 30 16.55 -30.25 31.06
CA ALA A 30 17.18 -31.40 31.70
C ALA A 30 16.14 -32.54 31.78
N ALA A 31 16.40 -33.64 31.06
CA ALA A 31 15.62 -34.86 31.20
C ALA A 31 16.04 -35.56 32.50
N LEU A 32 15.22 -35.42 33.55
CA LEU A 32 15.28 -36.25 34.75
C LEU A 32 14.13 -37.25 34.69
N CYS A 33 14.43 -38.54 34.91
CA CYS A 33 13.39 -39.56 35.06
C CYS A 33 12.55 -39.28 36.33
N PRO A 34 11.25 -39.65 36.36
CA PRO A 34 10.34 -39.40 37.50
C PRO A 34 10.81 -39.98 38.86
N ASN A 35 11.82 -40.84 38.85
CA ASN A 35 12.30 -41.62 39.98
C ASN A 35 13.62 -41.07 40.57
N GLY A 36 14.19 -40.00 39.99
CA GLY A 36 15.40 -39.36 40.52
C GLY A 36 16.73 -40.11 40.33
N THR A 37 16.78 -41.18 39.52
CA THR A 37 18.02 -41.94 39.28
C THR A 37 18.64 -41.65 37.91
N GLU A 38 19.96 -41.47 37.88
CA GLU A 38 20.77 -41.31 36.67
C GLU A 38 20.72 -42.56 35.75
N ALA A 39 20.72 -42.34 34.43
CA ALA A 39 20.60 -43.41 33.44
C ALA A 39 21.85 -44.33 33.39
N PRO A 40 21.72 -45.67 33.44
CA PRO A 40 22.88 -46.56 33.45
C PRO A 40 23.52 -46.74 32.06
N TRP A 41 24.84 -46.85 32.06
CA TRP A 41 25.70 -47.12 30.90
C TRP A 41 25.63 -48.59 30.47
N ALA A 42 24.60 -48.99 29.73
CA ALA A 42 24.48 -50.37 29.23
C ALA A 42 24.05 -50.41 27.76
N CYS A 43 25.03 -50.21 26.86
CA CYS A 43 24.96 -50.58 25.44
C CYS A 43 26.34 -51.05 24.95
N HIS A 44 26.92 -52.07 25.61
CA HIS A 44 28.07 -52.81 25.10
C HIS A 44 27.96 -54.29 25.50
N SER A 45 27.14 -55.04 24.78
CA SER A 45 27.38 -56.48 24.57
C SER A 45 26.65 -56.90 23.30
N GLY A 46 27.44 -57.26 22.29
CA GLY A 46 26.94 -57.80 21.03
C GLY A 46 26.37 -59.19 21.26
N THR A 47 25.14 -59.40 20.81
CA THR A 47 24.57 -60.69 20.35
C THR A 47 23.09 -60.47 20.04
N ALA A 48 22.81 -59.67 19.00
CA ALA A 48 21.54 -59.74 18.29
C ALA A 48 21.80 -59.35 16.83
N VAL A 49 21.69 -60.35 15.95
CA VAL A 49 21.76 -60.17 14.51
C VAL A 49 20.47 -59.51 14.07
N GLY A 50 20.48 -58.18 14.04
CA GLY A 50 19.46 -57.32 13.46
C GLY A 50 20.15 -56.04 13.00
N ASN A 51 20.13 -55.78 11.70
CA ASN A 51 20.89 -54.72 11.04
C ASN A 51 20.58 -53.32 11.61
N CYS A 52 21.44 -52.80 12.47
CA CYS A 52 21.50 -51.38 12.81
C CYS A 52 22.58 -50.70 11.96
N VAL A 53 22.18 -49.94 10.95
CA VAL A 53 23.08 -49.00 10.26
C VAL A 53 23.32 -47.80 11.18
N ALA A 54 24.58 -47.60 11.57
CA ALA A 54 25.01 -46.53 12.46
C ALA A 54 25.28 -45.21 11.70
N GLY A 55 24.66 -44.12 12.17
CA GLY A 55 24.94 -42.73 11.77
C GLY A 55 23.81 -41.77 12.23
N ARG A 56 23.97 -41.14 13.41
CA ARG A 56 22.96 -40.27 14.09
C ARG A 56 22.63 -38.96 13.33
N PRO A 57 21.52 -38.22 13.65
CA PRO A 57 20.56 -38.38 14.74
C PRO A 57 19.08 -38.41 14.29
N ALA A 58 18.38 -39.48 14.64
CA ALA A 58 17.05 -39.32 15.21
C ALA A 58 17.18 -39.92 16.60
N ASP A 59 17.33 -39.08 17.64
CA ASP A 59 17.10 -39.58 18.99
C ASP A 59 15.61 -39.96 19.07
N PRO A 60 15.27 -41.24 19.20
CA PRO A 60 13.90 -41.62 19.49
C PRO A 60 13.62 -41.16 20.92
N CYS A 61 12.53 -40.42 21.12
CA CYS A 61 11.99 -40.21 22.45
C CYS A 61 11.83 -41.58 23.13
N ARG A 62 12.55 -41.80 24.25
CA ARG A 62 12.28 -42.95 25.11
C ARG A 62 10.90 -42.75 25.71
N CYS A 63 9.96 -43.59 25.30
CA CYS A 63 8.63 -43.64 25.85
C CYS A 63 8.69 -44.37 27.20
N LEU A 64 8.49 -43.64 28.29
CA LEU A 64 8.09 -44.24 29.56
C LEU A 64 6.63 -44.65 29.38
N ASP A 65 6.37 -45.95 29.48
CA ASP A 65 5.05 -46.62 29.36
C ASP A 65 4.56 -46.97 27.94
N GLY A 66 5.33 -47.78 27.20
CA GLY A 66 4.72 -48.80 26.33
C GLY A 66 4.51 -48.48 24.84
N TYR A 67 5.29 -47.58 24.25
CA TYR A 67 5.20 -47.28 22.81
C TYR A 67 6.42 -47.82 22.05
N TYR A 68 6.20 -48.39 20.86
CA TYR A 68 7.25 -48.72 19.89
C TYR A 68 6.83 -48.25 18.49
N PRO A 69 7.76 -47.71 17.68
CA PRO A 69 7.48 -47.38 16.29
C PRO A 69 7.35 -48.67 15.48
N VAL A 70 6.15 -48.98 15.00
CA VAL A 70 5.98 -50.02 13.96
C VAL A 70 6.31 -49.38 12.61
N GLY A 71 7.59 -49.32 12.28
CA GLY A 71 8.00 -48.99 10.92
C GLY A 71 7.56 -50.11 9.99
N LYS A 72 6.46 -49.95 9.26
CA LYS A 72 6.31 -50.66 7.99
C LYS A 72 7.30 -50.02 7.02
N GLU A 73 8.43 -50.69 6.81
CA GLU A 73 9.33 -50.39 5.69
C GLU A 73 8.53 -50.49 4.39
N GLY A 74 8.39 -49.35 3.74
CA GLY A 74 7.61 -49.22 2.52
C GLY A 74 7.59 -47.79 2.04
N TRP A 75 8.76 -47.15 1.92
CA TRP A 75 8.86 -45.98 1.04
C TRP A 75 8.73 -46.49 -0.39
N SER A 76 7.50 -46.64 -0.87
CA SER A 76 7.23 -46.87 -2.28
C SER A 76 7.29 -45.51 -3.00
N PRO A 77 8.21 -45.32 -3.97
CA PRO A 77 8.28 -44.09 -4.78
C PRO A 77 6.95 -43.76 -5.48
N SER A 78 6.04 -44.74 -5.64
CA SER A 78 4.76 -44.54 -6.31
C SER A 78 3.64 -44.00 -5.43
N THR A 79 3.75 -44.04 -4.09
CA THR A 79 2.62 -43.66 -3.20
C THR A 79 2.87 -42.45 -2.31
N GLY A 80 4.12 -42.02 -2.13
CA GLY A 80 4.46 -40.77 -1.44
C GLY A 80 3.95 -40.67 0.02
N ARG A 81 3.75 -41.79 0.72
CA ARG A 81 3.31 -41.77 2.14
C ARG A 81 4.52 -41.77 3.08
N GLY A 82 4.52 -40.83 4.03
CA GLY A 82 5.48 -40.76 5.13
C GLY A 82 5.12 -41.71 6.27
N TYR A 83 6.01 -41.81 7.26
CA TYR A 83 5.84 -42.63 8.46
C TYR A 83 4.48 -42.39 9.13
N GLU A 84 3.71 -43.48 9.28
CA GLU A 84 2.46 -43.50 10.03
C GLU A 84 2.80 -43.89 11.48
N PHE A 85 2.74 -42.92 12.39
CA PHE A 85 2.88 -43.20 13.82
C PHE A 85 1.54 -43.70 14.32
N THR A 86 1.42 -45.01 14.54
CA THR A 86 0.23 -45.60 15.17
C THR A 86 0.42 -45.60 16.69
N CYS A 87 -0.54 -45.02 17.42
CA CYS A 87 -0.60 -45.18 18.87
C CYS A 87 -0.92 -46.65 19.20
N CYS A 88 -0.18 -47.26 20.12
CA CYS A 88 -0.41 -48.64 20.55
C CYS A 88 -1.84 -48.81 21.07
N LEU A 89 -2.43 -49.98 20.78
CA LEU A 89 -3.60 -50.55 21.43
C LEU A 89 -3.24 -50.88 22.90
N GLY A 90 -3.16 -49.84 23.72
CA GLY A 90 -3.02 -49.94 25.17
C GLY A 90 -4.33 -49.53 25.83
N ASP A 91 -5.24 -50.50 25.95
CA ASP A 91 -6.28 -50.61 26.97
C ASP A 91 -6.94 -49.31 27.45
N THR A 92 -7.63 -48.63 26.54
CA THR A 92 -8.64 -47.64 26.93
C THR A 92 -9.96 -47.95 26.24
N ASP A 93 -10.84 -48.64 26.96
CA ASP A 93 -12.30 -48.59 26.74
C ASP A 93 -12.84 -47.14 26.76
N ASN A 94 -12.00 -46.17 27.14
CA ASN A 94 -12.25 -44.73 27.03
C ASN A 94 -11.55 -44.15 25.80
N GLY A 95 -12.11 -44.43 24.62
CA GLY A 95 -11.98 -43.68 23.36
C GLY A 95 -10.67 -42.95 23.08
N TYR A 96 -9.90 -43.47 22.11
CA TYR A 96 -8.76 -42.80 21.47
C TYR A 96 -8.94 -41.29 21.27
N THR A 97 -8.39 -40.48 22.18
CA THR A 97 -8.14 -39.06 21.92
C THR A 97 -6.83 -38.95 21.15
N SER A 98 -6.92 -38.67 19.86
CA SER A 98 -5.78 -38.24 19.03
C SER A 98 -5.24 -36.90 19.58
N CYS A 99 -4.15 -36.96 20.33
CA CYS A 99 -3.62 -35.81 21.08
C CYS A 99 -2.56 -34.98 20.34
N GLY A 100 -2.39 -35.14 19.02
CA GLY A 100 -1.33 -34.46 18.28
C GLY A 100 -1.83 -33.31 17.42
N GLU A 101 -2.00 -33.57 16.13
CA GLU A 101 -2.28 -32.55 15.12
C GLU A 101 -3.73 -32.06 15.18
N ASP A 102 -4.65 -32.95 15.54
CA ASP A 102 -6.10 -32.69 15.55
C ASP A 102 -6.52 -31.58 16.52
N GLY A 103 -5.92 -31.56 17.71
CA GLY A 103 -6.21 -30.54 18.72
C GLY A 103 -5.80 -29.15 18.25
N TYR A 104 -4.62 -29.03 17.62
CA TYR A 104 -4.15 -27.75 17.10
C TYR A 104 -5.02 -27.21 15.97
N VAL A 105 -5.48 -28.08 15.06
CA VAL A 105 -6.34 -27.65 13.95
C VAL A 105 -7.71 -27.18 14.44
N GLY A 106 -8.30 -27.88 15.42
CA GLY A 106 -9.57 -27.45 16.02
C GLY A 106 -9.45 -26.13 16.79
N ILE A 107 -8.37 -25.94 17.55
CA ILE A 107 -8.09 -24.66 18.23
C ILE A 107 -7.89 -23.55 17.20
N LEU A 108 -7.11 -23.80 16.15
CA LEU A 108 -6.83 -22.82 15.10
C LEU A 108 -8.11 -22.40 14.36
N SER A 109 -9.01 -23.34 14.02
CA SER A 109 -10.26 -23.03 13.32
C SER A 109 -11.18 -22.13 14.15
N VAL A 110 -11.31 -22.41 15.45
CA VAL A 110 -12.10 -21.59 16.38
C VAL A 110 -11.46 -20.21 16.56
N LEU A 111 -10.13 -20.13 16.68
CA LEU A 111 -9.42 -18.85 16.78
C LEU A 111 -9.63 -17.98 15.52
N LEU A 112 -9.50 -18.57 14.32
CA LEU A 112 -9.74 -17.86 13.06
C LEU A 112 -11.17 -17.33 12.97
N LEU A 113 -12.15 -18.14 13.39
CA LEU A 113 -13.56 -17.77 13.42
C LEU A 113 -13.79 -16.56 14.35
N ILE A 114 -13.30 -16.61 15.59
CA ILE A 114 -13.45 -15.53 16.57
C ILE A 114 -12.78 -14.24 16.07
N LEU A 115 -11.54 -14.33 15.59
CA LEU A 115 -10.80 -13.18 15.06
C LEU A 115 -11.52 -12.56 13.86
N GLY A 116 -12.07 -13.39 12.98
CA GLY A 116 -12.87 -12.94 11.83
C GLY A 116 -14.13 -12.18 12.25
N ILE A 117 -14.93 -12.74 13.17
CA ILE A 117 -16.17 -12.12 13.67
C ILE A 117 -15.88 -10.79 14.36
N VAL A 118 -14.92 -10.76 15.28
CA VAL A 118 -14.55 -9.56 16.03
C VAL A 118 -14.03 -8.48 15.07
N GLY A 119 -13.17 -8.86 14.12
CA GLY A 119 -12.59 -7.93 13.15
C GLY A 119 -13.62 -7.31 12.19
N VAL A 120 -14.54 -8.10 11.66
CA VAL A 120 -15.65 -7.59 10.81
C VAL A 120 -16.56 -6.65 11.61
N SER A 121 -16.90 -7.02 12.85
CA SER A 121 -17.77 -6.22 13.72
C SER A 121 -17.12 -4.88 14.10
N ALA A 122 -15.88 -4.91 14.57
CA ALA A 122 -15.13 -3.71 14.96
C ALA A 122 -14.92 -2.75 13.77
N SER A 123 -14.60 -3.29 12.59
CA SER A 123 -14.44 -2.49 11.37
C SER A 123 -15.76 -1.82 10.97
N THR A 124 -16.87 -2.56 11.05
CA THR A 124 -18.21 -2.04 10.71
C THR A 124 -18.67 -0.94 11.68
N LEU A 125 -18.42 -1.12 12.99
CA LEU A 125 -18.70 -0.08 13.98
C LEU A 125 -17.83 1.16 13.73
N THR A 126 -16.53 0.98 13.46
CA THR A 126 -15.62 2.11 13.20
C THR A 126 -16.06 2.93 11.99
N ILE A 127 -16.53 2.29 10.92
CA ILE A 127 -17.07 2.99 9.72
C ILE A 127 -18.27 3.88 10.08
N ARG A 128 -19.09 3.47 11.06
CA ARG A 128 -20.29 4.23 11.48
C ARG A 128 -19.97 5.40 12.42
N TYR A 129 -18.88 5.34 13.18
CA TYR A 129 -18.60 6.28 14.28
C TYR A 129 -17.61 7.43 13.96
N THR A 130 -17.09 7.55 12.74
CA THR A 130 -15.95 8.45 12.39
C THR A 130 -16.25 9.96 12.25
N LYS A 131 -17.28 10.53 12.90
CA LYS A 131 -17.73 11.91 12.59
C LYS A 131 -17.38 13.03 13.59
N ASN A 132 -16.65 12.78 14.67
CA ASN A 132 -16.41 13.84 15.66
C ASN A 132 -15.33 14.85 15.21
N LEU A 133 -15.54 16.12 15.51
CA LEU A 133 -14.52 17.17 15.39
C LEU A 133 -13.37 16.84 16.36
N GLU A 134 -12.14 16.98 15.88
CA GLU A 134 -10.96 16.88 16.75
C GLU A 134 -10.95 18.09 17.72
N PRO A 135 -10.72 17.89 19.03
CA PRO A 135 -10.70 18.99 19.98
C PRO A 135 -9.55 19.97 19.69
N LEU A 136 -9.78 21.26 19.94
CA LEU A 136 -8.73 22.28 19.87
C LEU A 136 -7.71 22.08 21.00
N THR A 137 -6.43 22.21 20.67
CA THR A 137 -5.35 22.26 21.67
C THR A 137 -5.29 23.65 22.34
N SER A 138 -4.54 23.79 23.43
CA SER A 138 -4.32 25.11 24.07
C SER A 138 -3.64 26.11 23.13
N GLU A 139 -2.75 25.63 22.26
CA GLU A 139 -2.09 26.45 21.24
C GLU A 139 -3.09 26.89 20.17
N ASP A 140 -3.94 25.97 19.71
CA ASP A 140 -5.01 26.29 18.75
C ASP A 140 -5.95 27.38 19.32
N LEU A 141 -6.31 27.29 20.61
CA LEU A 141 -7.11 28.30 21.29
C LEU A 141 -6.41 29.66 21.34
N SER A 142 -5.09 29.70 21.61
CA SER A 142 -4.35 30.97 21.62
C SER A 142 -4.34 31.67 20.27
N ILE A 143 -4.25 30.91 19.16
CA ILE A 143 -4.34 31.44 17.80
C ILE A 143 -5.77 31.92 17.51
N ALA A 144 -6.78 31.12 17.87
CA ALA A 144 -8.19 31.47 17.66
C ALA A 144 -8.62 32.73 18.44
N GLU A 145 -8.03 32.95 19.62
CA GLU A 145 -8.26 34.13 20.47
C GLU A 145 -7.41 35.34 20.07
N GLY A 146 -6.50 35.21 19.10
CA GLY A 146 -5.61 36.30 18.67
C GLY A 146 -4.54 36.67 19.69
N LYS A 147 -4.18 35.78 20.64
CA LYS A 147 -3.17 36.02 21.68
C LYS A 147 -1.72 35.83 21.18
N MET A 148 -1.46 36.14 19.92
CA MET A 148 -0.13 35.96 19.31
C MET A 148 0.78 37.14 19.64
N LEU A 149 2.09 36.92 19.63
CA LEU A 149 3.07 37.99 19.80
C LEU A 149 2.96 38.94 18.59
N GLU A 150 2.67 40.21 18.86
CA GLU A 150 2.61 41.23 17.80
C GLU A 150 4.00 41.38 17.16
N SER A 151 4.05 41.30 15.83
CA SER A 151 5.28 41.41 15.05
C SER A 151 5.08 42.34 13.87
N ASP A 152 6.09 43.17 13.51
CA ASP A 152 6.02 43.95 12.28
C ASP A 152 6.17 43.00 11.07
N GLY A 153 5.04 42.56 10.53
CA GLY A 153 4.98 41.65 9.40
C GLY A 153 5.74 42.16 8.19
N ALA A 154 5.74 43.46 7.93
CA ALA A 154 6.48 44.03 6.79
C ALA A 154 8.00 43.93 7.02
N SER A 155 8.46 44.18 8.24
CA SER A 155 9.87 43.98 8.61
C SER A 155 10.27 42.50 8.52
N LEU A 156 9.42 41.58 8.98
CA LEU A 156 9.68 40.14 8.88
C LEU A 156 9.85 39.69 7.43
N HIS A 157 9.00 40.11 6.49
CA HIS A 157 9.13 39.72 5.08
C HIS A 157 10.32 40.37 4.36
N ARG A 158 10.86 41.48 4.89
CA ARG A 158 12.10 42.07 4.38
C ARG A 158 13.35 41.34 4.89
N THR A 159 13.30 40.81 6.11
CA THR A 159 14.46 40.21 6.79
C THR A 159 14.56 38.71 6.59
N VAL A 160 13.43 38.00 6.58
CA VAL A 160 13.40 36.55 6.36
C VAL A 160 13.34 36.26 4.87
N GLU A 161 14.28 35.44 4.38
CA GLU A 161 14.33 35.09 2.97
C GLU A 161 13.05 34.40 2.48
N LYS A 162 12.62 34.72 1.26
CA LYS A 162 11.36 34.23 0.66
C LYS A 162 11.20 32.71 0.69
N HIS A 163 12.31 31.98 0.52
CA HIS A 163 12.29 30.52 0.53
C HIS A 163 12.16 29.91 1.94
N MET A 164 12.16 30.75 2.98
CA MET A 164 11.96 30.36 4.37
C MET A 164 10.53 30.61 4.88
N TRP A 165 9.61 31.08 4.04
CA TRP A 165 8.22 31.33 4.45
C TRP A 165 7.41 30.02 4.37
N CYS A 166 7.80 29.01 5.14
CA CYS A 166 7.21 27.67 5.06
C CYS A 166 6.43 27.30 6.32
N VAL A 167 5.55 26.31 6.16
CA VAL A 167 4.77 25.70 7.24
C VAL A 167 5.17 24.23 7.42
N THR A 168 5.07 23.71 8.63
CA THR A 168 5.29 22.29 8.93
C THR A 168 4.05 21.44 8.62
N LEU A 169 4.23 20.10 8.64
CA LEU A 169 3.10 19.18 8.58
C LEU A 169 2.13 19.35 9.76
N GLU A 170 2.63 19.73 10.94
CA GLU A 170 1.78 19.93 12.12
C GLU A 170 0.99 21.23 12.01
N ASP A 171 1.61 22.29 11.46
CA ASP A 171 0.92 23.56 11.20
C ASP A 171 -0.29 23.35 10.29
N LEU A 172 -0.16 22.49 9.26
CA LEU A 172 -1.30 22.16 8.38
C LEU A 172 -2.41 21.40 9.12
N ARG A 173 -2.06 20.47 10.02
CA ARG A 173 -3.05 19.78 10.86
C ARG A 173 -3.77 20.74 11.79
N GLN A 174 -3.02 21.61 12.45
CA GLN A 174 -3.55 22.68 13.29
C GLN A 174 -4.46 23.59 12.48
N PHE A 175 -4.00 24.07 11.32
CA PHE A 175 -4.79 24.91 10.43
C PHE A 175 -6.10 24.24 10.02
N ARG A 176 -6.06 22.94 9.69
CA ARG A 176 -7.29 22.17 9.40
C ARG A 176 -8.25 22.13 10.58
N ARG A 177 -7.77 21.88 11.80
CA ARG A 177 -8.61 21.91 13.02
C ARG A 177 -9.23 23.28 13.21
N LEU A 178 -8.41 24.34 13.17
CA LEU A 178 -8.83 25.73 13.34
C LEU A 178 -9.93 26.12 12.34
N VAL A 179 -9.73 25.84 11.05
CA VAL A 179 -10.72 26.17 10.01
C VAL A 179 -12.01 25.37 10.19
N ARG A 180 -11.94 24.09 10.58
CA ARG A 180 -13.15 23.29 10.87
C ARG A 180 -13.95 23.86 12.04
N HIS A 181 -13.28 24.29 13.11
CA HIS A 181 -13.93 24.94 14.24
C HIS A 181 -14.47 26.32 13.87
N ALA A 182 -13.76 27.09 13.05
CA ALA A 182 -14.23 28.37 12.54
C ALA A 182 -15.50 28.22 11.69
N VAL A 183 -15.61 27.18 10.85
CA VAL A 183 -16.85 26.85 10.13
C VAL A 183 -17.96 26.43 11.10
N ALA A 184 -17.67 25.52 12.04
CA ALA A 184 -18.67 25.04 13.01
C ALA A 184 -19.23 26.15 13.91
N ASN A 185 -18.39 27.14 14.26
CA ASN A 185 -18.78 28.29 15.07
C ASN A 185 -19.37 29.45 14.24
N GLY A 186 -19.50 29.29 12.93
CA GLY A 186 -20.05 30.31 12.03
C GLY A 186 -19.15 31.54 11.84
N VAL A 187 -17.84 31.44 12.15
CA VAL A 187 -16.84 32.46 11.83
C VAL A 187 -16.59 32.49 10.33
N ILE A 188 -16.45 31.30 9.72
CA ILE A 188 -16.38 31.15 8.26
C ILE A 188 -17.77 30.74 7.77
N LYS A 189 -18.37 31.57 6.90
CA LYS A 189 -19.70 31.39 6.35
C LYS A 189 -19.65 31.21 4.83
N PRO A 190 -20.56 30.40 4.24
CA PRO A 190 -20.73 30.35 2.79
C PRO A 190 -20.97 31.73 2.19
N THR A 191 -20.51 31.93 0.96
CA THR A 191 -20.69 33.18 0.20
C THR A 191 -21.31 32.88 -1.16
N ASP A 192 -21.79 33.89 -1.88
CA ASP A 192 -22.36 33.70 -3.23
C ASP A 192 -21.34 33.10 -4.22
N GLN A 193 -20.05 33.41 -4.05
CA GLN A 193 -18.97 32.88 -4.89
C GLN A 193 -18.50 31.49 -4.45
N ASP A 194 -18.82 31.09 -3.23
CA ASP A 194 -18.39 29.83 -2.61
C ASP A 194 -19.48 29.29 -1.68
N PRO A 195 -20.56 28.73 -2.26
CA PRO A 195 -21.70 28.19 -1.52
C PRO A 195 -21.37 26.79 -0.98
N PHE A 196 -20.33 26.67 -0.16
CA PHE A 196 -19.91 25.40 0.42
C PHE A 196 -20.92 24.88 1.47
N ASP A 197 -21.04 23.56 1.59
CA ASP A 197 -21.86 22.92 2.63
C ASP A 197 -21.12 22.94 3.97
N ILE A 198 -21.71 23.57 4.99
CA ILE A 198 -21.15 23.64 6.35
C ILE A 198 -21.00 22.27 7.02
N SER A 199 -21.79 21.28 6.58
CA SER A 199 -21.75 19.91 7.08
C SER A 199 -20.71 19.05 6.36
N ASP A 200 -20.16 19.56 5.26
CA ASP A 200 -19.15 18.85 4.50
C ASP A 200 -17.78 18.86 5.20
N SER A 201 -17.37 17.67 5.60
CA SER A 201 -16.06 17.43 6.23
C SER A 201 -14.92 17.19 5.23
N ARG A 202 -15.22 17.02 3.94
CA ARG A 202 -14.28 16.55 2.91
C ARG A 202 -13.73 17.65 2.03
N ILE A 203 -14.56 18.54 1.50
CA ILE A 203 -14.14 19.62 0.60
C ILE A 203 -13.95 20.91 1.40
N GLY A 204 -15.00 21.35 2.08
CA GLY A 204 -14.98 22.59 2.87
C GLY A 204 -14.93 23.86 2.01
N PRO A 205 -14.75 25.03 2.66
CA PRO A 205 -14.67 26.32 1.98
C PRO A 205 -13.46 26.43 1.05
N SER A 206 -13.58 27.22 0.00
CA SER A 206 -12.47 27.57 -0.88
C SER A 206 -11.38 28.38 -0.15
N MET A 207 -10.16 28.37 -0.69
CA MET A 207 -9.06 29.18 -0.13
C MET A 207 -9.36 30.68 -0.21
N HIS A 208 -10.14 31.16 -1.18
CA HIS A 208 -10.57 32.55 -1.25
C HIS A 208 -11.39 32.95 -0.01
N THR A 209 -12.37 32.12 0.36
CA THR A 209 -13.23 32.32 1.52
C THR A 209 -12.43 32.24 2.82
N VAL A 210 -11.60 31.20 2.99
CA VAL A 210 -10.76 31.04 4.18
C VAL A 210 -9.76 32.18 4.32
N ASN A 211 -9.15 32.62 3.23
CA ASN A 211 -8.20 33.72 3.28
C ASN A 211 -8.86 35.01 3.76
N THR A 212 -10.02 35.33 3.19
CA THR A 212 -10.75 36.57 3.47
C THR A 212 -11.35 36.59 4.87
N GLN A 213 -12.02 35.51 5.26
CA GLN A 213 -12.78 35.47 6.51
C GLN A 213 -11.97 34.99 7.73
N TYR A 214 -10.80 34.38 7.52
CA TYR A 214 -10.03 33.80 8.61
C TYR A 214 -8.55 34.20 8.60
N ILE A 215 -7.79 33.90 7.54
CA ILE A 215 -6.34 34.16 7.54
C ILE A 215 -6.04 35.64 7.68
N LYS A 216 -6.66 36.50 6.86
CA LYS A 216 -6.42 37.95 6.91
C LYS A 216 -6.75 38.56 8.27
N PRO A 217 -7.94 38.33 8.87
CA PRO A 217 -8.23 38.82 10.22
C PRO A 217 -7.23 38.35 11.28
N VAL A 218 -6.90 37.04 11.31
CA VAL A 218 -5.98 36.49 12.32
C VAL A 218 -4.58 37.07 12.16
N THR A 219 -4.06 37.10 10.93
CA THR A 219 -2.72 37.65 10.67
C THR A 219 -2.65 39.17 10.80
N ALA A 220 -3.75 39.90 10.61
CA ALA A 220 -3.78 41.35 10.86
C ALA A 220 -3.58 41.66 12.35
N LEU A 221 -4.21 40.88 13.24
CA LEU A 221 -4.03 40.99 14.69
C LEU A 221 -2.60 40.70 15.13
N ALA A 222 -1.85 39.91 14.36
CA ALA A 222 -0.44 39.59 14.62
C ALA A 222 0.55 40.62 14.02
N GLY A 223 0.06 41.74 13.48
CA GLY A 223 0.86 42.80 12.85
C GLY A 223 1.16 42.56 11.36
N ASN A 224 0.25 41.88 10.66
CA ASN A 224 0.31 41.57 9.22
C ASN A 224 1.45 40.63 8.73
N PRO A 225 2.00 39.66 9.51
CA PRO A 225 2.83 38.61 8.95
C PRO A 225 2.01 37.67 8.03
N SER A 226 2.68 36.80 7.28
CA SER A 226 2.05 35.64 6.66
C SER A 226 1.74 34.62 7.74
N TRP A 227 0.84 33.67 7.49
CA TRP A 227 0.57 32.62 8.46
C TRP A 227 1.85 31.85 8.83
N ALA A 228 2.71 31.59 7.84
CA ALA A 228 4.00 30.93 8.04
C ALA A 228 4.93 31.70 8.99
N LEU A 229 5.12 33.01 8.77
CA LEU A 229 6.00 33.82 9.62
C LEU A 229 5.36 34.22 10.96
N MET A 230 4.03 34.19 11.05
CA MET A 230 3.32 34.31 12.32
C MET A 230 3.67 33.15 13.26
N LEU A 231 3.69 31.92 12.74
CA LEU A 231 4.05 30.73 13.51
C LEU A 231 5.56 30.57 13.68
N HIS A 232 6.33 30.93 12.65
CA HIS A 232 7.79 30.76 12.61
C HIS A 232 8.49 32.06 12.23
N PRO A 233 8.66 33.02 13.15
CA PRO A 233 9.27 34.32 12.84
C PRO A 233 10.70 34.24 12.29
N GLY A 234 11.45 33.18 12.63
CA GLY A 234 12.78 32.92 12.06
C GLY A 234 12.78 32.24 10.69
N GLY A 235 11.59 31.89 10.17
CA GLY A 235 11.42 31.13 8.95
C GLY A 235 11.80 29.65 9.05
N LEU A 236 11.35 28.87 8.08
CA LEU A 236 11.63 27.44 7.91
C LEU A 236 12.10 27.19 6.48
N LYS A 237 13.26 26.54 6.32
CA LYS A 237 13.79 26.18 4.99
C LYS A 237 12.80 25.30 4.21
N CYS A 238 12.50 25.69 2.97
CA CYS A 238 11.62 24.93 2.08
C CYS A 238 12.23 23.58 1.66
N ASP A 239 11.61 22.47 2.08
CA ASP A 239 11.93 21.13 1.57
C ASP A 239 10.97 20.68 0.46
N LEU A 240 9.73 21.18 0.50
CA LEU A 240 8.60 20.80 -0.34
C LEU A 240 7.89 22.04 -0.88
N PHE A 241 7.67 22.11 -2.19
CA PHE A 241 6.83 23.14 -2.79
C PHE A 241 5.46 22.57 -3.14
N ILE A 242 4.38 23.26 -2.76
CA ILE A 242 3.01 22.82 -3.06
C ILE A 242 2.38 23.74 -4.11
N THR A 243 2.05 23.18 -5.28
CA THR A 243 1.31 23.88 -6.35
C THR A 243 -0.16 23.49 -6.30
N HIS A 244 -1.07 24.48 -6.28
CA HIS A 244 -2.48 24.26 -5.97
C HIS A 244 -3.43 25.36 -6.50
N GLY A 245 -4.73 25.09 -6.46
CA GLY A 245 -5.79 26.03 -6.87
C GLY A 245 -6.30 26.88 -5.70
N TRP A 246 -6.76 28.11 -5.91
CA TRP A 246 -7.43 28.86 -4.82
C TRP A 246 -8.93 28.57 -4.73
N ALA A 247 -9.52 28.06 -5.81
CA ALA A 247 -10.91 27.60 -5.84
C ALA A 247 -11.12 26.23 -5.18
N GLU A 248 -10.04 25.56 -4.76
CA GLU A 248 -10.12 24.25 -4.12
C GLU A 248 -10.65 24.36 -2.68
N GLY A 249 -11.33 23.31 -2.23
CA GLY A 249 -11.76 23.20 -0.84
C GLY A 249 -10.57 22.98 0.10
N VAL A 250 -10.51 23.76 1.18
CA VAL A 250 -9.40 23.73 2.15
C VAL A 250 -9.27 22.38 2.86
N PHE A 251 -10.38 21.66 3.09
CA PHE A 251 -10.33 20.35 3.72
C PHE A 251 -9.74 19.31 2.78
N GLU A 252 -10.18 19.33 1.52
CA GLU A 252 -9.68 18.46 0.45
C GLU A 252 -8.18 18.69 0.27
N PHE A 253 -7.75 19.95 0.15
CA PHE A 253 -6.36 20.33 0.05
C PHE A 253 -5.52 19.79 1.21
N VAL A 254 -5.88 20.13 2.45
CA VAL A 254 -5.04 19.75 3.60
C VAL A 254 -4.97 18.22 3.76
N ASP A 255 -6.06 17.50 3.55
CA ASP A 255 -6.07 16.03 3.63
C ASP A 255 -5.18 15.39 2.56
N GLN A 256 -5.19 15.91 1.33
CA GLN A 256 -4.30 15.46 0.26
C GLN A 256 -2.83 15.69 0.61
N ILE A 257 -2.49 16.87 1.13
CA ILE A 257 -1.11 17.23 1.48
C ILE A 257 -0.62 16.39 2.66
N ILE A 258 -1.41 16.22 3.71
CA ILE A 258 -1.04 15.38 4.86
C ILE A 258 -0.79 13.94 4.43
N ASN A 259 -1.68 13.38 3.60
CA ASN A 259 -1.57 12.02 3.12
C ASN A 259 -0.37 11.82 2.18
N SER A 260 0.03 12.87 1.46
CA SER A 260 1.08 12.82 0.44
C SER A 260 2.41 13.38 0.91
N TRP A 261 2.50 13.82 2.16
CA TRP A 261 3.69 14.46 2.72
C TRP A 261 4.91 13.54 2.56
N PRO A 262 5.94 13.94 1.79
CA PRO A 262 7.09 13.09 1.55
C PRO A 262 7.86 12.79 2.82
N PHE A 263 8.35 11.55 2.92
CA PHE A 263 9.18 11.16 4.06
C PHE A 263 10.45 12.02 4.12
N GLY A 264 10.71 12.62 5.28
CA GLY A 264 11.90 13.45 5.52
C GLY A 264 11.73 14.94 5.23
N ALA A 265 10.67 15.37 4.52
CA ALA A 265 10.37 16.79 4.37
C ALA A 265 9.91 17.37 5.72
N LYS A 266 10.48 18.51 6.14
CA LYS A 266 10.16 19.16 7.42
C LYS A 266 9.21 20.34 7.25
N ALA A 267 9.39 21.10 6.17
CA ALA A 267 8.56 22.26 5.89
C ALA A 267 8.20 22.36 4.41
N ALA A 268 7.03 22.96 4.15
CA ALA A 268 6.51 23.18 2.82
C ALA A 268 6.09 24.63 2.59
N TYR A 269 6.31 25.11 1.39
CA TYR A 269 5.78 26.40 0.94
C TYR A 269 4.37 26.20 0.36
N VAL A 270 3.39 26.95 0.89
CA VAL A 270 1.96 26.91 0.51
C VAL A 270 1.48 28.33 0.31
N CYS A 271 1.18 28.76 -0.91
CA CYS A 271 1.13 30.18 -1.24
C CYS A 271 0.18 31.05 -0.39
N PHE A 272 -1.00 30.53 -0.02
CA PHE A 272 -1.98 31.29 0.78
C PHE A 272 -1.62 31.38 2.27
N LEU A 273 -0.73 30.50 2.75
CA LEU A 273 -0.19 30.52 4.11
C LEU A 273 1.18 31.23 4.19
N SER A 274 1.96 31.12 3.12
CA SER A 274 3.35 31.58 3.05
C SER A 274 3.48 33.06 2.70
N ASN A 275 2.61 33.58 1.84
CA ASN A 275 2.67 34.99 1.42
C ASN A 275 1.90 35.90 2.39
N PRO A 276 2.34 37.16 2.56
CA PRO A 276 1.65 38.11 3.44
C PRO A 276 0.34 38.56 2.81
N GLN A 277 -0.78 38.02 3.31
CA GLN A 277 -2.11 38.23 2.71
C GLN A 277 -2.67 39.65 2.94
N ASN A 278 -2.11 40.38 3.90
CA ASN A 278 -2.47 41.76 4.23
C ASN A 278 -1.50 42.82 3.64
N LEU A 279 -0.41 42.40 2.99
CA LEU A 279 0.54 43.30 2.33
C LEU A 279 0.35 43.29 0.80
N ASP A 280 0.98 44.23 0.09
CA ASP A 280 0.95 44.26 -1.37
C ASP A 280 1.83 43.16 -1.97
N ILE A 281 1.20 42.04 -2.31
CA ILE A 281 1.85 40.94 -3.01
C ILE A 281 2.14 41.26 -4.48
N GLY A 282 1.47 42.27 -5.05
CA GLY A 282 1.57 42.65 -6.45
C GLY A 282 2.99 43.06 -6.83
N GLU A 283 3.66 43.82 -5.97
CA GLU A 283 5.07 44.19 -6.10
C GLU A 283 5.99 42.96 -6.09
N MET A 284 5.73 42.01 -5.19
CA MET A 284 6.55 40.81 -5.00
C MET A 284 6.52 39.85 -6.20
N ILE A 285 5.45 39.91 -7.00
CA ILE A 285 5.23 39.00 -8.13
C ILE A 285 5.46 39.67 -9.49
N GLN A 286 5.96 40.92 -9.50
CA GLN A 286 6.20 41.64 -10.75
C GLN A 286 7.22 40.95 -11.66
N SER A 287 8.24 40.33 -11.06
CA SER A 287 9.17 39.46 -11.76
C SER A 287 8.88 38.02 -11.33
N PRO A 288 8.27 37.18 -12.20
CA PRO A 288 7.92 35.81 -11.86
C PRO A 288 9.10 34.99 -11.31
N GLU A 289 10.32 35.21 -11.83
CA GLU A 289 11.54 34.50 -11.40
C GLU A 289 12.08 34.98 -10.04
N GLU A 290 11.80 36.22 -9.65
CA GLU A 290 12.17 36.80 -8.35
C GLU A 290 11.05 36.70 -7.31
N SER A 291 9.91 36.14 -7.72
CA SER A 291 8.76 35.95 -6.85
C SER A 291 9.07 35.02 -5.68
N PRO A 292 8.36 35.14 -4.54
CA PRO A 292 8.48 34.19 -3.45
C PRO A 292 8.26 32.73 -3.88
N PHE A 293 7.36 32.51 -4.85
CA PHE A 293 7.09 31.18 -5.43
C PHE A 293 8.35 30.58 -6.04
N ALA A 294 9.01 31.33 -6.94
CA ALA A 294 10.18 30.84 -7.64
C ALA A 294 11.35 30.57 -6.68
N LYS A 295 11.59 31.46 -5.71
CA LYS A 295 12.65 31.26 -4.70
C LYS A 295 12.39 30.05 -3.81
N ALA A 296 11.14 29.85 -3.36
CA ALA A 296 10.77 28.68 -2.57
C ALA A 296 10.89 27.38 -3.38
N LEU A 297 10.41 27.37 -4.63
CA LEU A 297 10.50 26.22 -5.51
C LEU A 297 11.94 25.86 -5.89
N GLN A 298 12.81 26.86 -6.03
CA GLN A 298 14.24 26.66 -6.30
C GLN A 298 14.90 25.91 -5.14
N SER A 299 14.58 26.31 -3.91
CA SER A 299 15.10 25.69 -2.67
C SER A 299 14.51 24.29 -2.42
N ALA A 300 13.23 24.06 -2.79
CA ALA A 300 12.55 22.80 -2.56
C ALA A 300 13.21 21.61 -3.27
N SER A 301 13.18 20.44 -2.63
CA SER A 301 13.69 19.18 -3.23
C SER A 301 12.71 18.59 -4.25
N GLN A 302 11.42 18.83 -4.07
CA GLN A 302 10.34 18.23 -4.84
C GLN A 302 9.09 19.12 -4.82
N VAL A 303 8.18 18.85 -5.75
CA VAL A 303 6.91 19.54 -5.92
C VAL A 303 5.77 18.57 -5.68
N LEU A 304 4.75 19.03 -4.98
CA LEU A 304 3.50 18.31 -4.77
C LEU A 304 2.36 19.12 -5.41
N ALA A 305 1.74 18.57 -6.46
CA ALA A 305 0.62 19.15 -7.17
C ALA A 305 -0.70 18.67 -6.56
N ALA A 306 -1.48 19.60 -5.99
CA ALA A 306 -2.74 19.29 -5.33
C ALA A 306 -3.92 19.37 -6.33
N PRO A 307 -4.50 18.23 -6.75
CA PRO A 307 -5.72 18.24 -7.56
C PRO A 307 -6.93 18.73 -6.75
N ASN A 308 -7.94 19.26 -7.43
CA ASN A 308 -9.17 19.68 -6.77
C ASN A 308 -10.42 19.34 -7.59
N HIS A 309 -11.58 19.32 -6.94
CA HIS A 309 -12.85 18.96 -7.56
C HIS A 309 -13.45 20.02 -8.51
N LYS A 310 -12.91 21.24 -8.59
CA LYS A 310 -13.47 22.31 -9.43
C LYS A 310 -12.90 22.27 -10.85
N HIS A 311 -11.58 22.32 -10.98
CA HIS A 311 -10.88 22.35 -12.25
C HIS A 311 -9.41 21.94 -12.08
N SER A 312 -8.77 21.55 -13.17
CA SER A 312 -7.33 21.33 -13.20
C SER A 312 -6.59 22.56 -12.69
N ILE A 313 -5.59 22.37 -11.82
CA ILE A 313 -4.73 23.50 -11.39
C ILE A 313 -3.97 24.11 -12.57
N TYR A 314 -3.75 23.35 -13.65
CA TYR A 314 -3.04 23.80 -14.85
C TYR A 314 -3.89 24.66 -15.80
N THR A 315 -5.15 24.94 -15.46
CA THR A 315 -5.89 26.04 -16.08
C THR A 315 -5.44 27.41 -15.55
N ARG A 316 -4.57 27.46 -14.52
CA ARG A 316 -4.04 28.68 -13.92
C ARG A 316 -2.59 28.95 -14.35
N ALA A 317 -2.32 30.16 -14.84
CA ALA A 317 -1.02 30.54 -15.39
C ALA A 317 0.12 30.44 -14.36
N TRP A 318 -0.14 30.73 -13.08
CA TRP A 318 0.87 30.57 -12.02
C TRP A 318 1.23 29.10 -11.78
N CYS A 319 0.28 28.18 -11.82
CA CYS A 319 0.56 26.74 -11.66
C CYS A 319 1.30 26.16 -12.87
N THR A 320 1.03 26.65 -14.09
CA THR A 320 1.81 26.25 -15.28
C THR A 320 3.23 26.80 -15.24
N PHE A 321 3.42 28.02 -14.72
CA PHE A 321 4.75 28.58 -14.46
C PHE A 321 5.54 27.75 -13.43
N GLU A 322 4.90 27.33 -12.33
CA GLU A 322 5.50 26.46 -11.32
C GLU A 322 5.91 25.10 -11.91
N ALA A 323 5.07 24.52 -12.78
CA ALA A 323 5.42 23.30 -13.50
C ALA A 323 6.61 23.49 -14.45
N TYR A 324 6.68 24.63 -15.15
CA TYR A 324 7.82 25.00 -16.00
C TYR A 324 9.13 25.08 -15.21
N LEU A 325 9.12 25.79 -14.08
CA LEU A 325 10.30 25.91 -13.22
C LEU A 325 10.72 24.55 -12.66
N ALA A 326 9.76 23.76 -12.17
CA ALA A 326 10.02 22.43 -11.65
C ALA A 326 10.64 21.51 -12.71
N TYR A 327 10.13 21.56 -13.94
CA TYR A 327 10.70 20.82 -15.07
C TYR A 327 12.13 21.26 -15.38
N THR A 328 12.33 22.57 -15.57
CA THR A 328 13.62 23.18 -15.95
C THR A 328 14.70 22.91 -14.91
N TRP A 329 14.34 22.93 -13.62
CA TRP A 329 15.26 22.63 -12.52
C TRP A 329 15.36 21.14 -12.19
N GLY A 330 14.81 20.25 -13.02
CA GLY A 330 14.92 18.81 -12.84
C GLY A 330 14.24 18.29 -11.57
N LYS A 331 13.28 19.03 -11.00
CA LYS A 331 12.54 18.63 -9.80
C LYS A 331 11.64 17.44 -10.11
N SER A 332 11.35 16.67 -9.06
CA SER A 332 10.33 15.63 -9.09
C SER A 332 8.98 16.25 -8.74
N ILE A 333 7.97 16.01 -9.57
CA ILE A 333 6.60 16.49 -9.35
C ILE A 333 5.73 15.29 -9.04
N TYR A 334 5.02 15.30 -7.92
CA TYR A 334 4.09 14.26 -7.51
C TYR A 334 2.68 14.82 -7.46
N THR A 335 1.67 14.04 -7.84
CA THR A 335 0.27 14.38 -7.57
C THR A 335 -0.07 14.04 -6.12
N ALA A 336 -0.69 14.97 -5.40
CA ALA A 336 -1.19 14.72 -4.06
C ALA A 336 -2.41 13.81 -4.10
N THR A 337 -2.41 12.78 -3.25
CA THR A 337 -3.51 11.82 -3.10
C THR A 337 -4.31 12.07 -1.84
N SER A 338 -5.64 12.09 -1.92
CA SER A 338 -6.51 12.10 -0.74
C SER A 338 -6.44 10.72 -0.06
N PRO A 339 -6.59 10.64 1.26
CA PRO A 339 -6.80 9.35 1.90
C PRO A 339 -8.18 8.81 1.48
N PRO A 340 -8.30 7.54 1.05
CA PRO A 340 -9.61 6.97 0.79
C PRO A 340 -10.47 7.03 2.07
N PRO A 341 -11.76 7.41 1.97
CA PRO A 341 -12.61 7.50 3.15
C PRO A 341 -12.74 6.13 3.80
N ASN A 342 -12.57 6.07 5.13
CA ASN A 342 -12.59 4.84 5.89
C ASN A 342 -11.60 3.76 5.38
N PHE A 343 -10.45 4.16 4.82
CA PHE A 343 -9.45 3.25 4.26
C PHE A 343 -9.13 2.05 5.16
N TRP A 344 -8.71 2.31 6.40
CA TRP A 344 -8.30 1.24 7.32
C TRP A 344 -9.45 0.31 7.72
N PRO A 345 -10.61 0.80 8.20
CA PRO A 345 -11.74 -0.08 8.50
C PRO A 345 -12.20 -0.91 7.31
N LEU A 346 -12.27 -0.33 6.10
CA LEU A 346 -12.70 -1.07 4.91
C LEU A 346 -11.71 -2.18 4.54
N SER A 347 -10.41 -1.88 4.49
CA SER A 347 -9.38 -2.87 4.19
C SER A 347 -9.29 -3.96 5.26
N LEU A 348 -9.35 -3.59 6.55
CA LEU A 348 -9.31 -4.55 7.65
C LEU A 348 -10.55 -5.46 7.65
N ARG A 349 -11.73 -4.94 7.29
CA ARG A 349 -12.95 -5.76 7.15
C ARG A 349 -12.78 -6.88 6.14
N VAL A 350 -12.10 -6.63 5.01
CA VAL A 350 -11.80 -7.68 4.01
C VAL A 350 -10.82 -8.72 4.58
N ALA A 351 -9.76 -8.29 5.26
CA ALA A 351 -8.83 -9.20 5.91
C ALA A 351 -9.54 -10.11 6.95
N SER A 352 -10.39 -9.52 7.79
CA SER A 352 -11.19 -10.24 8.78
C SER A 352 -12.22 -11.16 8.15
N TRP A 353 -12.81 -10.78 7.02
CA TRP A 353 -13.66 -11.66 6.23
C TRP A 353 -12.90 -12.91 5.74
N SER A 354 -11.66 -12.75 5.25
CA SER A 354 -10.84 -13.89 4.85
C SER A 354 -10.54 -14.85 6.01
N LEU A 355 -10.28 -14.31 7.21
CA LEU A 355 -10.09 -15.14 8.41
C LEU A 355 -11.39 -15.85 8.82
N LEU A 356 -12.52 -15.15 8.75
CA LEU A 356 -13.84 -15.70 9.03
C LEU A 356 -14.16 -16.87 8.10
N THR A 357 -14.00 -16.71 6.79
CA THR A 357 -14.30 -17.76 5.82
C THR A 357 -13.37 -18.96 5.98
N LEU A 358 -12.08 -18.74 6.23
CA LEU A 358 -11.14 -19.82 6.57
C LEU A 358 -11.59 -20.58 7.82
N GLY A 359 -11.92 -19.87 8.90
CA GLY A 359 -12.42 -20.47 10.14
C GLY A 359 -13.69 -21.31 9.91
N VAL A 360 -14.65 -20.79 9.15
CA VAL A 360 -15.90 -21.50 8.79
C VAL A 360 -15.61 -22.78 8.01
N PHE A 361 -14.82 -22.72 6.93
CA PHE A 361 -14.52 -23.91 6.13
C PHE A 361 -13.73 -24.95 6.92
N PHE A 362 -12.78 -24.54 7.77
CA PHE A 362 -12.06 -25.47 8.63
C PHE A 362 -12.98 -26.12 9.66
N CYS A 363 -13.87 -25.35 10.32
CA CYS A 363 -14.84 -25.93 11.25
C CYS A 363 -15.75 -26.94 10.54
N VAL A 364 -16.29 -26.59 9.36
CA VAL A 364 -17.20 -27.48 8.60
C VAL A 364 -16.47 -28.74 8.13
N LEU A 365 -15.30 -28.61 7.50
CA LEU A 365 -14.55 -29.76 6.98
C LEU A 365 -13.98 -30.64 8.10
N MET A 366 -13.40 -30.03 9.14
CA MET A 366 -12.73 -30.78 10.20
C MET A 366 -13.71 -31.38 11.19
N HIS A 367 -14.73 -30.64 11.65
CA HIS A 367 -15.70 -31.20 12.59
C HIS A 367 -16.78 -32.02 11.87
N GLY A 368 -17.30 -31.50 10.75
CA GLY A 368 -18.35 -32.16 9.99
C GLY A 368 -17.88 -33.49 9.41
N ASN A 369 -16.76 -33.50 8.69
CA ASN A 369 -16.32 -34.74 8.04
C ASN A 369 -15.78 -35.78 9.03
N ARG A 370 -15.18 -35.33 10.14
CA ARG A 370 -14.63 -36.26 11.15
C ARG A 370 -15.71 -36.95 11.97
N GLN A 371 -16.73 -36.23 12.42
CA GLN A 371 -17.74 -36.80 13.31
C GLN A 371 -18.82 -37.57 12.54
N TRP A 372 -19.07 -37.21 11.29
CA TRP A 372 -20.25 -37.66 10.56
C TRP A 372 -19.90 -38.41 9.26
N ALA A 373 -18.61 -38.54 8.93
CA ALA A 373 -18.13 -39.15 7.68
C ALA A 373 -18.89 -38.64 6.44
N LEU A 374 -19.22 -37.34 6.42
CA LEU A 374 -20.15 -36.79 5.45
C LEU A 374 -19.67 -37.01 4.02
N TRP A 375 -18.37 -36.86 3.77
CA TRP A 375 -17.83 -36.77 2.41
C TRP A 375 -16.74 -37.80 2.13
N SER A 376 -16.86 -38.46 0.97
CA SER A 376 -15.81 -39.34 0.45
C SER A 376 -14.59 -38.52 -0.04
N PRO A 377 -13.39 -39.12 -0.09
CA PRO A 377 -12.20 -38.43 -0.61
C PRO A 377 -12.37 -37.87 -2.02
N GLU A 378 -13.13 -38.56 -2.87
CA GLU A 378 -13.46 -38.12 -4.24
C GLU A 378 -14.35 -36.88 -4.24
N GLN A 379 -15.35 -36.82 -3.34
CA GLN A 379 -16.20 -35.64 -3.18
C GLN A 379 -15.39 -34.45 -2.68
N ILE A 380 -14.47 -34.65 -1.73
CA ILE A 380 -13.58 -33.57 -1.25
C ILE A 380 -12.69 -33.06 -2.38
N ALA A 381 -12.17 -33.96 -3.23
CA ALA A 381 -11.35 -33.58 -4.38
C ALA A 381 -12.17 -32.77 -5.40
N PHE A 382 -13.38 -33.23 -5.71
CA PHE A 382 -14.30 -32.49 -6.58
C PHE A 382 -14.60 -31.08 -6.04
N VAL A 383 -14.91 -30.97 -4.75
CA VAL A 383 -15.16 -29.67 -4.09
C VAL A 383 -13.91 -28.78 -4.13
N ALA A 384 -12.72 -29.35 -3.91
CA ALA A 384 -11.46 -28.62 -4.03
C ALA A 384 -11.27 -28.07 -5.46
N TYR A 385 -11.49 -28.88 -6.50
CA TYR A 385 -11.39 -28.43 -7.89
C TYR A 385 -12.43 -27.37 -8.24
N ALA A 386 -13.66 -27.51 -7.75
CA ALA A 386 -14.70 -26.51 -7.93
C ALA A 386 -14.31 -25.16 -7.29
N PHE A 387 -13.83 -25.16 -6.04
CA PHE A 387 -13.34 -23.94 -5.39
C PHE A 387 -12.10 -23.36 -6.09
N GLY A 388 -11.21 -24.20 -6.61
CA GLY A 388 -10.06 -23.77 -7.41
C GLY A 388 -10.49 -23.06 -8.70
N ALA A 389 -11.44 -23.64 -9.44
CA ALA A 389 -11.99 -23.05 -10.66
C ALA A 389 -12.72 -21.72 -10.36
N LEU A 390 -13.55 -21.67 -9.32
CA LEU A 390 -14.23 -20.45 -8.89
C LEU A 390 -13.26 -19.37 -8.42
N THR A 391 -12.16 -19.75 -7.76
CA THR A 391 -11.08 -18.84 -7.37
C THR A 391 -10.41 -18.24 -8.60
N ALA A 392 -10.02 -19.07 -9.58
CA ALA A 392 -9.41 -18.61 -10.82
C ALA A 392 -10.35 -17.68 -11.59
N MET A 393 -11.62 -18.05 -11.73
CA MET A 393 -12.64 -17.24 -12.38
C MET A 393 -12.86 -15.90 -11.66
N SER A 394 -12.94 -15.91 -10.33
CA SER A 394 -13.12 -14.69 -9.52
C SER A 394 -11.89 -13.78 -9.61
N ALA A 395 -10.68 -14.35 -9.61
CA ALA A 395 -9.43 -13.61 -9.77
C ALA A 395 -9.29 -13.01 -11.17
N LEU A 396 -9.65 -13.75 -12.22
CA LEU A 396 -9.69 -13.25 -13.60
C LEU A 396 -10.75 -12.16 -13.75
N CYS A 397 -11.94 -12.33 -13.16
CA CYS A 397 -12.98 -11.31 -13.14
C CYS A 397 -12.48 -10.04 -12.43
N PHE A 398 -11.88 -10.17 -11.25
CA PHE A 398 -11.28 -9.04 -10.53
C PHE A 398 -10.18 -8.35 -11.35
N ALA A 399 -9.27 -9.12 -11.95
CA ALA A 399 -8.21 -8.58 -12.80
C ALA A 399 -8.77 -7.84 -14.01
N CYS A 400 -9.83 -8.37 -14.64
CA CYS A 400 -10.53 -7.73 -15.75
C CYS A 400 -11.25 -6.44 -15.32
N LEU A 401 -11.93 -6.45 -14.17
CA LEU A 401 -12.58 -5.25 -13.62
C LEU A 401 -11.56 -4.17 -13.26
N MET A 402 -10.40 -4.56 -12.72
CA MET A 402 -9.32 -3.62 -12.41
C MET A 402 -8.62 -3.10 -13.68
N SER A 403 -8.47 -3.91 -14.72
CA SER A 403 -7.80 -3.51 -15.96
C SER A 403 -8.67 -2.62 -16.86
N THR A 404 -9.98 -2.84 -16.87
CA THR A 404 -10.92 -2.06 -17.69
C THR A 404 -11.14 -0.64 -17.16
N GLY A 405 -10.71 -0.32 -15.93
CA GLY A 405 -10.93 1.00 -15.32
C GLY A 405 -12.40 1.34 -15.09
N ARG A 406 -13.33 0.42 -15.41
CA ARG A 406 -14.75 0.52 -15.10
C ARG A 406 -14.92 0.18 -13.63
N HIS A 407 -14.54 1.13 -12.79
CA HIS A 407 -14.56 1.05 -11.35
C HIS A 407 -16.00 1.10 -10.82
N HIS A 408 -16.86 0.16 -11.21
CA HIS A 408 -18.08 -0.07 -10.45
C HIS A 408 -17.65 -0.58 -9.08
N TRP A 409 -17.59 0.35 -8.13
CA TRP A 409 -16.93 0.17 -6.85
C TRP A 409 -17.57 -0.97 -6.03
N GLN A 410 -18.87 -1.23 -6.26
CA GLN A 410 -19.60 -2.33 -5.64
C GLN A 410 -19.23 -3.68 -6.25
N VAL A 411 -19.13 -3.78 -7.58
CA VAL A 411 -18.87 -5.06 -8.27
C VAL A 411 -17.45 -5.53 -7.95
N THR A 412 -16.48 -4.61 -7.97
CA THR A 412 -15.09 -4.89 -7.58
C THR A 412 -14.98 -5.33 -6.13
N ALA A 413 -15.75 -4.72 -5.20
CA ALA A 413 -15.78 -5.16 -3.81
C ALA A 413 -16.37 -6.58 -3.68
N VAL A 414 -17.52 -6.86 -4.31
CA VAL A 414 -18.15 -8.19 -4.31
C VAL A 414 -17.20 -9.25 -4.86
N ALA A 415 -16.47 -8.94 -5.95
CA ALA A 415 -15.47 -9.83 -6.52
C ALA A 415 -14.34 -10.18 -5.53
N VAL A 416 -13.87 -9.22 -4.73
CA VAL A 416 -12.86 -9.47 -3.67
C VAL A 416 -13.41 -10.41 -2.60
N TYR A 417 -14.63 -10.16 -2.10
CA TYR A 417 -15.28 -11.01 -1.10
C TYR A 417 -15.52 -12.44 -1.60
N ALA A 418 -15.98 -12.58 -2.85
CA ALA A 418 -16.21 -13.87 -3.49
C ALA A 418 -14.88 -14.63 -3.73
N CYS A 419 -13.85 -13.95 -4.22
CA CYS A 419 -12.51 -14.52 -4.40
C CYS A 419 -11.92 -14.99 -3.08
N SER A 420 -12.12 -14.23 -2.00
CA SER A 420 -11.70 -14.61 -0.65
C SER A 420 -12.45 -15.84 -0.12
N LEU A 421 -13.75 -15.95 -0.38
CA LEU A 421 -14.54 -17.11 0.01
C LEU A 421 -14.06 -18.37 -0.72
N CYS A 422 -13.91 -18.29 -2.05
CA CYS A 422 -13.50 -19.43 -2.88
C CYS A 422 -12.08 -19.90 -2.55
N THR A 423 -11.15 -18.95 -2.35
CA THR A 423 -9.76 -19.28 -1.96
C THR A 423 -9.72 -19.95 -0.60
N ALA A 424 -10.51 -19.48 0.36
CA ALA A 424 -10.59 -20.09 1.68
C ALA A 424 -11.09 -21.54 1.60
N GLY A 425 -12.14 -21.79 0.80
CA GLY A 425 -12.65 -23.13 0.52
C GLY A 425 -11.58 -24.04 -0.09
N TYR A 426 -10.91 -23.56 -1.16
CA TYR A 426 -9.83 -24.28 -1.83
C TYR A 426 -8.67 -24.64 -0.88
N LEU A 427 -8.19 -23.68 -0.08
CA LEU A 427 -7.08 -23.91 0.84
C LEU A 427 -7.48 -24.90 1.94
N ALA A 428 -8.68 -24.75 2.52
CA ALA A 428 -9.17 -25.64 3.56
C ALA A 428 -9.32 -27.09 3.06
N THR A 429 -9.87 -27.29 1.86
CA THR A 429 -10.01 -28.64 1.27
C THR A 429 -8.65 -29.27 0.94
N ASN A 430 -7.71 -28.51 0.39
CA ASN A 430 -6.37 -29.04 0.07
C ASN A 430 -5.60 -29.42 1.34
N ILE A 431 -5.63 -28.55 2.36
CA ILE A 431 -4.98 -28.82 3.65
C ILE A 431 -5.60 -30.05 4.32
N PHE A 432 -6.92 -30.21 4.24
CA PHE A 432 -7.60 -31.41 4.72
C PHE A 432 -7.12 -32.68 4.01
N GLN A 433 -7.01 -32.65 2.67
CA GLN A 433 -6.61 -33.82 1.88
C GLN A 433 -5.14 -34.19 2.05
N THR A 434 -4.26 -33.21 2.12
CA THR A 434 -2.81 -33.45 2.06
C THR A 434 -2.11 -33.38 3.42
N SER A 435 -2.85 -33.08 4.48
CA SER A 435 -2.32 -32.64 5.78
C SER A 435 -1.54 -31.31 5.69
N PHE A 436 -1.36 -30.64 6.83
CA PHE A 436 -0.50 -29.47 6.97
C PHE A 436 0.97 -29.73 6.62
N ARG A 437 1.35 -31.02 6.50
CA ARG A 437 2.70 -31.45 6.16
C ARG A 437 3.13 -31.09 4.73
N ARG A 438 2.21 -30.74 3.83
CA ARG A 438 2.57 -30.27 2.49
C ARG A 438 2.87 -28.75 2.51
N PRO A 439 4.14 -28.34 2.29
CA PRO A 439 4.55 -26.93 2.29
C PRO A 439 3.77 -25.99 1.35
N PRO A 440 3.32 -26.39 0.14
CA PRO A 440 2.79 -25.42 -0.83
C PRO A 440 1.47 -24.79 -0.38
N TYR A 441 0.74 -25.37 0.58
CA TYR A 441 -0.52 -24.82 1.08
C TYR A 441 -0.37 -24.09 2.42
N PHE A 442 0.68 -24.39 3.18
CA PHE A 442 0.94 -23.77 4.48
C PHE A 442 1.16 -22.26 4.34
N VAL A 443 2.08 -21.85 3.44
CA VAL A 443 2.38 -20.42 3.27
C VAL A 443 1.18 -19.64 2.71
N PRO A 444 0.50 -20.08 1.63
CA PRO A 444 -0.70 -19.39 1.15
C PRO A 444 -1.82 -19.29 2.18
N PHE A 445 -1.97 -20.27 3.08
CA PHE A 445 -2.96 -20.22 4.15
C PHE A 445 -2.76 -19.02 5.08
N PHE A 446 -1.53 -18.75 5.52
CA PHE A 446 -1.25 -17.58 6.36
C PHE A 446 -1.23 -16.27 5.58
N MET A 447 -0.84 -16.31 4.31
CA MET A 447 -0.69 -15.11 3.48
C MET A 447 -1.98 -14.68 2.79
N ALA A 448 -2.97 -15.56 2.62
CA ALA A 448 -4.23 -15.25 1.93
C ALA A 448 -4.95 -14.02 2.50
N PRO A 449 -5.17 -13.88 3.84
CA PRO A 449 -5.77 -12.67 4.40
C PRO A 449 -5.00 -11.38 4.06
N PHE A 450 -3.67 -11.46 4.01
CA PHE A 450 -2.81 -10.33 3.63
C PHE A 450 -2.95 -9.98 2.15
N CYS A 451 -3.05 -10.97 1.25
CA CYS A 451 -3.31 -10.75 -0.17
C CYS A 451 -4.68 -10.07 -0.40
N PHE A 452 -5.75 -10.53 0.26
CA PHE A 452 -7.07 -9.92 0.12
C PHE A 452 -7.16 -8.52 0.74
N TRP A 453 -6.49 -8.30 1.87
CA TRP A 453 -6.28 -6.96 2.42
C TRP A 453 -5.60 -6.04 1.41
N ALA A 454 -4.54 -6.52 0.76
CA ALA A 454 -3.80 -5.77 -0.25
C ALA A 454 -4.64 -5.48 -1.50
N MET A 455 -5.48 -6.43 -1.94
CA MET A 455 -6.43 -6.23 -3.05
C MET A 455 -7.44 -5.13 -2.74
N GLU A 456 -8.00 -5.11 -1.53
CA GLU A 456 -8.92 -4.05 -1.12
C GLU A 456 -8.22 -2.69 -1.02
N CYS A 457 -6.97 -2.66 -0.53
CA CYS A 457 -6.17 -1.44 -0.53
C CYS A 457 -5.95 -0.92 -1.96
N ASP A 458 -5.61 -1.78 -2.91
CA ASP A 458 -5.43 -1.40 -4.32
C ASP A 458 -6.74 -0.89 -4.93
N ARG A 459 -7.88 -1.51 -4.62
CA ARG A 459 -9.21 -1.07 -5.08
C ARG A 459 -9.51 0.34 -4.59
N LEU A 460 -9.38 0.58 -3.28
CA LEU A 460 -9.68 1.88 -2.67
C LEU A 460 -8.75 2.99 -3.17
N LEU A 461 -7.45 2.71 -3.28
CA LEU A 461 -6.47 3.67 -3.80
C LEU A 461 -6.61 3.89 -5.30
N GLY A 462 -7.00 2.87 -6.06
CA GLY A 462 -7.28 2.96 -7.49
C GLY A 462 -8.45 3.89 -7.78
N ILE A 463 -9.53 3.78 -7.01
CA ILE A 463 -10.70 4.68 -7.13
C ILE A 463 -10.30 6.14 -6.88
N GLU A 464 -9.58 6.41 -5.80
CA GLU A 464 -9.17 7.78 -5.47
C GLU A 464 -8.19 8.32 -6.53
N ALA A 465 -7.21 7.52 -6.96
CA ALA A 465 -6.27 7.93 -7.99
C ALA A 465 -6.95 8.21 -9.35
N ALA A 466 -7.99 7.45 -9.70
CA ALA A 466 -8.78 7.69 -10.91
C ALA A 466 -9.58 9.00 -10.81
N LYS A 467 -10.21 9.26 -9.65
CA LYS A 467 -10.89 10.52 -9.37
C LYS A 467 -9.94 11.72 -9.53
N GLN A 468 -8.75 11.64 -8.96
CA GLN A 468 -7.76 12.72 -9.00
C GLN A 468 -7.15 12.93 -10.39
N ALA A 469 -6.93 11.84 -11.13
CA ALA A 469 -6.50 11.95 -12.53
C ALA A 469 -7.55 12.69 -13.38
N ARG A 470 -8.85 12.46 -13.14
CA ARG A 470 -9.94 13.21 -13.80
C ARG A 470 -9.93 14.68 -13.38
N GLN A 471 -9.84 14.96 -12.08
CA GLN A 471 -9.73 16.32 -11.54
C GLN A 471 -8.58 17.12 -12.16
N LEU A 472 -7.40 16.50 -12.32
CA LEU A 472 -6.26 17.15 -12.97
C LEU A 472 -6.43 17.40 -14.47
N ARG A 473 -7.34 16.69 -15.16
CA ARG A 473 -7.60 16.87 -16.59
C ARG A 473 -8.75 17.81 -16.86
N GLN A 474 -9.66 17.97 -15.90
CA GLN A 474 -10.88 18.76 -16.05
C GLN A 474 -10.55 20.21 -16.45
N GLY A 475 -10.95 20.60 -17.66
CA GLY A 475 -10.74 21.94 -18.23
C GLY A 475 -9.32 22.23 -18.73
N PHE A 476 -8.37 21.30 -18.63
CA PHE A 476 -7.04 21.49 -19.22
C PHE A 476 -7.07 21.11 -20.70
N THR A 477 -6.71 22.06 -21.58
CA THR A 477 -6.74 21.90 -23.05
C THR A 477 -5.59 21.08 -23.60
N GLY A 478 -4.65 20.67 -22.74
CA GLY A 478 -3.39 20.07 -23.15
C GLY A 478 -2.27 21.06 -23.46
N LYS A 479 -2.56 22.38 -23.37
CA LYS A 479 -1.63 23.47 -23.70
C LYS A 479 -1.51 24.46 -22.54
N ILE A 480 -0.30 24.69 -22.06
CA ILE A 480 -0.07 25.63 -20.96
C ILE A 480 -0.34 27.10 -21.33
N ARG A 481 -0.32 27.45 -22.63
CA ARG A 481 -0.63 28.80 -23.11
C ARG A 481 -2.08 29.23 -22.88
N ASP A 482 -2.99 28.26 -22.77
CA ASP A 482 -4.42 28.50 -22.57
C ASP A 482 -4.76 28.76 -21.09
N ALA A 483 -3.77 28.63 -20.20
CA ALA A 483 -3.94 28.91 -18.79
C ALA A 483 -4.26 30.41 -18.56
N THR A 484 -5.18 30.65 -17.64
CA THR A 484 -5.74 31.97 -17.33
C THR A 484 -5.24 32.48 -15.98
N THR A 485 -5.42 33.77 -15.72
CA THR A 485 -5.09 34.41 -14.43
C THR A 485 -6.02 35.60 -14.22
N THR A 486 -6.28 35.93 -12.96
CA THR A 486 -7.09 37.11 -12.59
C THR A 486 -6.44 38.41 -13.04
N ASN A 487 -5.10 38.49 -13.01
CA ASN A 487 -4.35 39.63 -13.52
C ASN A 487 -3.75 39.31 -14.91
N PRO A 488 -4.29 39.87 -16.01
CA PRO A 488 -3.85 39.53 -17.36
C PRO A 488 -2.37 39.86 -17.62
N LEU A 489 -1.80 40.87 -16.96
CA LEU A 489 -0.39 41.24 -17.10
C LEU A 489 0.53 40.13 -16.58
N ASP A 490 0.17 39.45 -15.49
CA ASP A 490 0.91 38.30 -14.98
C ASP A 490 0.95 37.18 -16.02
N GLY A 491 -0.20 36.92 -16.66
CA GLY A 491 -0.34 35.90 -17.69
C GLY A 491 0.52 36.20 -18.92
N LEU A 492 0.61 37.47 -19.32
CA LEU A 492 1.49 37.91 -20.41
C LEU A 492 2.97 37.74 -20.04
N ARG A 493 3.38 38.14 -18.83
CA ARG A 493 4.77 37.99 -18.35
C ARG A 493 5.19 36.53 -18.28
N ILE A 494 4.36 35.68 -17.69
CA ILE A 494 4.59 34.24 -17.57
C ILE A 494 4.70 33.59 -18.94
N ARG A 495 3.72 33.81 -19.82
CA ARG A 495 3.75 33.24 -21.17
C ARG A 495 4.95 33.70 -21.97
N GLY A 496 5.27 35.00 -21.93
CA GLY A 496 6.44 35.54 -22.62
C GLY A 496 7.77 34.96 -22.10
N LEU A 497 7.88 34.64 -20.80
CA LEU A 497 9.07 33.98 -20.25
C LEU A 497 9.19 32.53 -20.76
N ILE A 498 8.10 31.77 -20.70
CA ILE A 498 8.07 30.37 -21.16
C ILE A 498 8.36 30.30 -22.65
N GLU A 499 7.76 31.18 -23.45
CA GLU A 499 7.98 31.27 -24.90
C GLU A 499 9.44 31.57 -25.23
N ARG A 500 10.04 32.60 -24.60
CA ARG A 500 11.46 32.96 -24.81
C ARG A 500 12.42 31.83 -24.43
N SER A 501 12.05 30.97 -23.47
CA SER A 501 12.88 29.83 -23.07
C SER A 501 12.90 28.69 -24.11
N GLY A 502 12.01 28.70 -25.10
CA GLY A 502 11.83 27.60 -26.06
C GLY A 502 11.36 26.29 -25.44
N SER A 503 11.01 26.28 -24.15
CA SER A 503 10.69 25.07 -23.39
C SER A 503 9.20 24.73 -23.36
N GLU A 504 8.33 25.54 -23.99
CA GLU A 504 6.87 25.38 -23.92
C GLU A 504 6.42 23.94 -24.24
N LYS A 505 6.87 23.38 -25.37
CA LYS A 505 6.54 22.00 -25.77
C LYS A 505 7.00 20.97 -24.75
N ALA A 506 8.17 21.17 -24.14
CA ALA A 506 8.72 20.26 -23.15
C ALA A 506 7.95 20.34 -21.81
N VAL A 507 7.43 21.53 -21.46
CA VAL A 507 6.55 21.71 -20.30
C VAL A 507 5.18 21.10 -20.55
N ASP A 508 4.58 21.34 -21.73
CA ASP A 508 3.35 20.65 -22.16
C ASP A 508 3.53 19.13 -21.99
N GLU A 509 4.63 18.58 -22.52
CA GLU A 509 4.93 17.16 -22.40
C GLU A 509 5.12 16.72 -20.94
N ALA A 510 5.80 17.51 -20.11
CA ALA A 510 6.01 17.20 -18.69
C ALA A 510 4.72 17.24 -17.87
N VAL A 511 3.83 18.19 -18.15
CA VAL A 511 2.48 18.26 -17.57
C VAL A 511 1.67 17.06 -18.05
N GLN A 512 1.69 16.73 -19.34
CA GLN A 512 1.03 15.53 -19.86
C GLN A 512 1.56 14.23 -19.25
N VAL A 513 2.86 14.14 -19.00
CA VAL A 513 3.46 13.03 -18.23
C VAL A 513 2.88 12.99 -16.82
N LEU A 514 2.81 14.12 -16.11
CA LEU A 514 2.19 14.18 -14.78
C LEU A 514 0.70 13.79 -14.81
N LEU A 515 -0.08 14.28 -15.78
CA LEU A 515 -1.51 13.98 -15.94
C LEU A 515 -1.80 12.51 -16.27
N ARG A 516 -0.88 11.83 -16.97
CA ARG A 516 -1.00 10.41 -17.33
C ARG A 516 -0.46 9.49 -16.24
N MET A 517 0.66 9.88 -15.65
CA MET A 517 1.44 9.02 -14.75
C MET A 517 1.22 9.34 -13.28
N ASN A 518 0.55 10.45 -12.94
CA ASN A 518 0.39 11.03 -11.59
C ASN A 518 1.73 11.32 -10.88
N LEU A 519 2.82 11.32 -11.64
CA LEU A 519 4.12 11.87 -11.24
C LEU A 519 5.00 12.18 -12.46
N SER A 520 5.99 13.03 -12.27
CA SER A 520 7.01 13.38 -13.26
C SER A 520 8.38 13.49 -12.58
N THR A 521 9.21 12.45 -12.71
CA THR A 521 10.61 12.43 -12.23
C THR A 521 11.58 12.44 -13.40
N PRO A 522 12.85 12.85 -13.20
CA PRO A 522 13.88 12.73 -14.23
C PRO A 522 14.02 11.32 -14.82
N GLU A 523 13.87 10.28 -14.00
CA GLU A 523 13.91 8.87 -14.43
C GLU A 523 12.75 8.55 -15.39
N LEU A 524 11.51 8.90 -15.04
CA LEU A 524 10.35 8.63 -15.90
C LEU A 524 10.35 9.49 -17.16
N ARG A 525 10.80 10.74 -17.10
CA ARG A 525 11.00 11.59 -18.28
C ARG A 525 11.98 10.95 -19.25
N LYS A 526 13.10 10.41 -18.74
CA LYS A 526 14.10 9.68 -19.54
C LYS A 526 13.56 8.35 -20.08
N ALA A 527 12.77 7.62 -19.29
CA ALA A 527 12.13 6.39 -19.77
C ALA A 527 11.14 6.71 -20.90
N THR A 528 10.36 7.79 -20.76
CA THR A 528 9.41 8.26 -21.78
C THR A 528 10.12 8.71 -23.05
N SER A 529 11.27 9.39 -22.96
CA SER A 529 12.03 9.80 -24.14
C SER A 529 12.59 8.61 -24.93
N HIS A 530 12.82 7.45 -24.30
CA HIS A 530 13.31 6.24 -24.97
C HIS A 530 12.17 5.31 -25.43
N ALA A 531 11.15 5.15 -24.60
CA ALA A 531 10.07 4.19 -24.78
C ALA A 531 8.77 4.83 -25.28
N GLY A 532 8.72 6.15 -25.49
CA GLY A 532 7.46 6.84 -25.80
C GLY A 532 6.55 6.95 -24.57
N SER A 533 5.29 7.33 -24.78
CA SER A 533 4.32 7.49 -23.71
C SER A 533 4.19 6.24 -22.84
N LEU A 534 4.17 6.44 -21.53
CA LEU A 534 4.02 5.40 -20.52
C LEU A 534 2.66 5.58 -19.81
N GLY A 535 2.07 4.48 -19.34
CA GLY A 535 0.82 4.51 -18.55
C GLY A 535 1.04 4.96 -17.11
N ASN A 536 0.07 4.71 -16.23
CA ASN A 536 0.15 5.12 -14.83
C ASN A 536 1.40 4.51 -14.13
N ALA A 537 2.28 5.35 -13.62
CA ALA A 537 3.47 4.96 -12.87
C ALA A 537 3.51 5.50 -11.44
N SER A 538 2.41 6.08 -10.93
CA SER A 538 2.31 6.54 -9.54
C SER A 538 1.95 5.43 -8.58
N ASN A 539 1.19 4.45 -9.08
CA ASN A 539 0.63 3.38 -8.29
C ASN A 539 1.26 2.05 -8.70
N TRP A 540 1.67 1.29 -7.69
CA TRP A 540 2.01 -0.12 -7.80
C TRP A 540 0.92 -0.93 -7.10
N SER A 541 0.72 -2.15 -7.57
CA SER A 541 -0.25 -3.07 -6.98
C SER A 541 0.33 -3.76 -5.76
N ARG A 542 -0.25 -3.47 -4.58
CA ARG A 542 0.05 -4.18 -3.34
C ARG A 542 -0.35 -5.64 -3.41
N SER A 543 -1.44 -5.95 -4.10
CA SER A 543 -1.92 -7.32 -4.26
C SER A 543 -1.00 -8.16 -5.13
N ILE A 544 -0.52 -7.63 -6.26
CA ILE A 544 0.50 -8.33 -7.08
C ILE A 544 1.77 -8.54 -6.25
N PHE A 545 2.27 -7.50 -5.57
CA PHE A 545 3.44 -7.66 -4.72
C PHE A 545 3.24 -8.68 -3.59
N ALA A 546 2.09 -8.66 -2.91
CA ALA A 546 1.75 -9.61 -1.86
C ALA A 546 1.66 -11.05 -2.39
N ALA A 547 1.07 -11.24 -3.58
CA ALA A 547 0.99 -12.54 -4.24
C ALA A 547 2.39 -13.04 -4.66
N CYS A 548 3.21 -12.20 -5.26
CA CYS A 548 4.60 -12.53 -5.61
C CYS A 548 5.43 -12.85 -4.37
N LEU A 549 5.33 -12.06 -3.30
CA LEU A 549 6.02 -12.33 -2.04
C LEU A 549 5.57 -13.67 -1.43
N THR A 550 4.26 -13.95 -1.45
CA THR A 550 3.70 -15.24 -1.01
C THR A 550 4.32 -16.39 -1.80
N PHE A 551 4.46 -16.23 -3.12
CA PHE A 551 5.11 -17.21 -3.99
C PHE A 551 6.58 -17.41 -3.62
N TYR A 552 7.36 -16.35 -3.49
CA TYR A 552 8.77 -16.43 -3.10
C TYR A 552 8.97 -17.15 -1.77
N VAL A 553 8.16 -16.80 -0.76
CA VAL A 553 8.22 -17.45 0.55
C VAL A 553 7.76 -18.91 0.43
N ALA A 554 6.67 -19.18 -0.28
CA ALA A 554 6.20 -20.55 -0.49
C ALA A 554 7.26 -21.43 -1.17
N GLN A 555 7.97 -20.90 -2.16
CA GLN A 555 9.06 -21.62 -2.84
C GLN A 555 10.27 -21.84 -1.94
N ALA A 556 10.67 -20.85 -1.15
CA ALA A 556 11.75 -21.02 -0.17
C ALA A 556 11.42 -22.12 0.85
N PHE A 557 10.18 -22.16 1.36
CA PHE A 557 9.72 -23.23 2.26
C PHE A 557 9.61 -24.58 1.56
N ASN A 558 9.07 -24.61 0.35
CA ASN A 558 8.92 -25.82 -0.44
C ASN A 558 10.30 -26.44 -0.69
N THR A 559 11.24 -25.69 -1.26
CA THR A 559 12.60 -26.16 -1.54
C THR A 559 13.38 -26.56 -0.28
N ALA A 560 13.18 -25.89 0.86
CA ALA A 560 13.81 -26.26 2.12
C ALA A 560 13.29 -27.58 2.71
N LEU A 561 12.01 -27.88 2.52
CA LEU A 561 11.37 -29.08 3.08
C LEU A 561 11.53 -30.31 2.18
N TRP A 562 11.70 -30.12 0.87
CA TRP A 562 12.12 -31.20 -0.01
C TRP A 562 13.61 -31.47 0.16
N ARG A 563 13.97 -32.72 0.44
CA ARG A 563 15.38 -33.15 0.45
C ARG A 563 15.96 -32.93 -0.94
N THR A 564 16.68 -31.82 -1.10
CA THR A 564 17.44 -31.54 -2.31
C THR A 564 18.60 -32.52 -2.40
N GLU A 565 18.76 -33.16 -3.56
CA GLU A 565 19.93 -34.00 -3.85
C GLU A 565 21.22 -33.18 -3.65
N ARG A 566 22.35 -33.84 -3.39
CA ARG A 566 23.63 -33.16 -3.05
C ARG A 566 24.06 -32.05 -4.04
N GLY A 567 23.65 -32.12 -5.31
CA GLY A 567 23.93 -31.08 -6.32
C GLY A 567 23.02 -29.83 -6.29
N PHE A 568 21.92 -29.86 -5.54
CA PHE A 568 20.87 -28.83 -5.54
C PHE A 568 20.64 -28.20 -4.16
N GLN A 569 21.52 -28.48 -3.18
CA GLN A 569 21.42 -27.95 -1.81
C GLN A 569 21.56 -26.42 -1.72
N TRP A 570 22.04 -25.77 -2.78
CA TRP A 570 22.14 -24.32 -2.88
C TRP A 570 20.78 -23.65 -3.18
N ILE A 571 19.78 -24.38 -3.69
CA ILE A 571 18.49 -23.80 -4.08
C ILE A 571 17.76 -23.17 -2.89
N PRO A 572 17.55 -23.85 -1.75
CA PRO A 572 16.82 -23.27 -0.62
C PRO A 572 17.41 -21.95 -0.08
N PRO A 573 18.74 -21.83 0.19
CA PRO A 573 19.29 -20.57 0.65
C PRO A 573 19.23 -19.46 -0.42
N VAL A 574 19.33 -19.79 -1.71
CA VAL A 574 19.14 -18.80 -2.80
C VAL A 574 17.69 -18.34 -2.86
N ALA A 575 16.71 -19.24 -2.84
CA ALA A 575 15.29 -18.89 -2.82
C ALA A 575 14.92 -18.03 -1.60
N ALA A 576 15.48 -18.35 -0.43
CA ALA A 576 15.32 -17.52 0.76
C ALA A 576 15.96 -16.13 0.61
N ALA A 577 17.18 -16.05 0.07
CA ALA A 577 17.85 -14.78 -0.19
C ALA A 577 17.08 -13.91 -1.19
N GLU A 578 16.54 -14.49 -2.26
CA GLU A 578 15.69 -13.81 -3.23
C GLU A 578 14.44 -13.22 -2.57
N ALA A 579 13.75 -14.01 -1.73
CA ALA A 579 12.58 -13.54 -0.99
C ALA A 579 12.92 -12.32 -0.11
N LEU A 580 14.07 -12.35 0.58
CA LEU A 580 14.54 -11.22 1.41
C LEU A 580 14.94 -10.00 0.56
N ILE A 581 15.61 -10.21 -0.58
CA ILE A 581 15.98 -9.12 -1.50
C ILE A 581 14.73 -8.44 -2.05
N VAL A 582 13.72 -9.20 -2.46
CA VAL A 582 12.45 -8.64 -2.92
C VAL A 582 11.73 -7.91 -1.78
N LEU A 583 11.65 -8.50 -0.59
CA LEU A 583 10.98 -7.88 0.56
C LEU A 583 11.64 -6.56 0.97
N PHE A 584 12.94 -6.55 1.21
CA PHE A 584 13.65 -5.37 1.72
C PHE A 584 14.03 -4.40 0.62
N GLY A 585 14.55 -4.89 -0.49
CA GLY A 585 15.01 -4.04 -1.56
C GLY A 585 13.87 -3.30 -2.25
N PHE A 586 12.66 -3.87 -2.32
CA PHE A 586 11.48 -3.13 -2.80
C PHE A 586 11.15 -1.92 -1.90
N GLN A 587 11.33 -2.02 -0.58
CA GLN A 587 11.11 -0.90 0.34
C GLN A 587 12.17 0.20 0.19
N LEU A 588 13.39 -0.16 -0.23
CA LEU A 588 14.48 0.78 -0.49
C LEU A 588 14.38 1.44 -1.87
N LEU A 589 13.58 0.91 -2.79
CA LEU A 589 13.40 1.52 -4.11
C LEU A 589 12.73 2.90 -4.00
N PRO A 590 13.24 3.89 -4.76
CA PRO A 590 12.57 5.16 -4.98
C PRO A 590 11.13 4.97 -5.44
N ARG A 591 10.24 5.91 -5.06
CA ARG A 591 8.79 5.81 -5.30
C ARG A 591 8.44 5.60 -6.78
N ASP A 592 9.18 6.24 -7.67
CA ASP A 592 9.01 6.17 -9.13
C ASP A 592 9.49 4.85 -9.77
N ARG A 593 10.27 4.04 -9.04
CA ARG A 593 10.73 2.71 -9.51
C ARG A 593 9.87 1.56 -9.02
N ARG A 594 9.13 1.73 -7.92
CA ARG A 594 8.30 0.67 -7.33
C ARG A 594 7.27 0.08 -8.30
N PRO A 595 6.53 0.86 -9.09
CA PRO A 595 5.57 0.30 -10.05
C PRO A 595 6.24 -0.52 -11.15
N PHE A 596 7.42 -0.09 -11.61
CA PHE A 596 8.17 -0.90 -12.56
C PHE A 596 8.64 -2.22 -11.93
N ALA A 597 9.20 -2.15 -10.73
CA ALA A 597 9.68 -3.33 -10.01
C ALA A 597 8.57 -4.34 -9.72
N GLU A 598 7.41 -3.86 -9.25
CA GLU A 598 6.22 -4.67 -8.99
C GLU A 598 5.72 -5.37 -10.26
N ARG A 599 5.54 -4.64 -11.36
CA ARG A 599 5.05 -5.23 -12.61
C ARG A 599 6.06 -6.18 -13.24
N THR A 600 7.34 -5.94 -13.04
CA THR A 600 8.39 -6.90 -13.43
C THR A 600 8.21 -8.24 -12.72
N GLN A 601 7.69 -8.26 -11.49
CA GLN A 601 7.38 -9.51 -10.78
C GLN A 601 6.25 -10.31 -11.44
N VAL A 602 5.38 -9.70 -12.25
CA VAL A 602 4.33 -10.44 -12.99
C VAL A 602 4.95 -11.43 -13.99
N LEU A 603 6.21 -11.23 -14.40
CA LEU A 603 6.92 -12.21 -15.22
C LEU A 603 7.09 -13.57 -14.50
N PHE A 604 6.97 -13.62 -13.17
CA PHE A 604 6.89 -14.89 -12.43
C PHE A 604 5.67 -15.72 -12.77
N MET A 605 4.59 -15.11 -13.26
CA MET A 605 3.39 -15.83 -13.65
C MET A 605 3.68 -16.84 -14.78
N LEU A 606 4.72 -16.63 -15.60
CA LEU A 606 5.19 -17.59 -16.61
C LEU A 606 5.67 -18.92 -16.00
N PHE A 607 6.00 -18.91 -14.71
CA PHE A 607 6.50 -20.04 -13.96
C PHE A 607 5.41 -20.72 -13.12
N ILE A 608 4.16 -20.22 -13.08
CA ILE A 608 3.03 -20.87 -12.37
C ILE A 608 2.87 -22.35 -12.76
N PRO A 609 2.95 -22.77 -14.04
CA PRO A 609 2.77 -24.18 -14.39
C PRO A 609 3.70 -25.12 -13.64
N GLY A 610 4.94 -24.70 -13.37
CA GLY A 610 5.88 -25.52 -12.59
C GLY A 610 5.53 -25.56 -11.10
N PHE A 611 5.04 -24.46 -10.53
CA PHE A 611 4.52 -24.43 -9.16
C PHE A 611 3.28 -25.31 -8.97
N LEU A 612 2.42 -25.39 -9.99
CA LEU A 612 1.26 -26.29 -10.00
C LEU A 612 1.65 -27.77 -10.26
N GLY A 613 2.95 -28.07 -10.42
CA GLY A 613 3.43 -29.42 -10.68
C GLY A 613 3.20 -29.91 -12.11
N LEU A 614 2.79 -29.04 -13.05
CA LEU A 614 2.64 -29.38 -14.46
C LEU A 614 4.01 -29.53 -15.15
N ILE A 615 4.98 -28.71 -14.72
CA ILE A 615 6.36 -28.69 -15.23
C ILE A 615 7.30 -28.63 -14.02
N GLY A 616 7.49 -29.78 -13.36
CA GLY A 616 8.24 -29.85 -12.10
C GLY A 616 9.62 -30.51 -12.23
N GLY A 617 10.42 -30.36 -11.19
CA GLY A 617 11.66 -31.11 -10.99
C GLY A 617 12.86 -30.22 -10.67
N LYS A 618 13.93 -30.84 -10.18
CA LYS A 618 15.15 -30.15 -9.72
C LYS A 618 15.79 -29.20 -10.74
N TRP A 619 15.71 -29.54 -12.03
CA TRP A 619 16.23 -28.68 -13.10
C TRP A 619 15.37 -27.46 -13.35
N TYR A 620 14.05 -27.59 -13.20
CA TYR A 620 13.15 -26.46 -13.26
C TYR A 620 13.45 -25.49 -12.10
N ASP A 621 13.58 -25.99 -10.86
CA ASP A 621 13.91 -25.17 -9.70
C ASP A 621 15.30 -24.50 -9.85
N ALA A 622 16.27 -25.21 -10.41
CA ALA A 622 17.60 -24.68 -10.68
C ALA A 622 17.58 -23.57 -11.75
N ILE A 623 16.79 -23.69 -12.82
CA ILE A 623 16.64 -22.64 -13.83
C ILE A 623 15.90 -21.44 -13.23
N LEU A 624 14.84 -21.70 -12.46
CA LEU A 624 14.03 -20.67 -11.81
C LEU A 624 14.89 -19.82 -10.87
N HIS A 625 15.55 -20.43 -9.89
CA HIS A 625 16.32 -19.72 -8.87
C HIS A 625 17.76 -19.38 -9.30
N GLY A 626 18.32 -20.09 -10.28
CA GLY A 626 19.67 -19.82 -10.78
C GLY A 626 19.73 -18.72 -11.84
N ILE A 627 18.64 -18.50 -12.59
CA ILE A 627 18.64 -17.63 -13.78
C ILE A 627 17.43 -16.69 -13.79
N ALA A 628 16.22 -17.23 -13.77
CA ALA A 628 15.02 -16.43 -14.01
C ALA A 628 14.74 -15.42 -12.89
N CYS A 629 14.71 -15.88 -11.63
CA CYS A 629 14.48 -15.04 -10.46
C CYS A 629 15.53 -13.92 -10.33
N PRO A 630 16.86 -14.20 -10.39
CA PRO A 630 17.86 -13.15 -10.34
C PRO A 630 17.75 -12.13 -11.46
N LEU A 631 17.41 -12.56 -12.69
CA LEU A 631 17.22 -11.65 -13.83
C LEU A 631 16.01 -10.74 -13.63
N ILE A 632 14.89 -11.28 -13.16
CA ILE A 632 13.68 -10.50 -12.87
C ILE A 632 13.97 -9.46 -11.77
N ILE A 633 14.67 -9.85 -10.70
CA ILE A 633 15.13 -8.95 -9.64
C ILE A 633 16.07 -7.88 -10.22
N LEU A 634 17.05 -8.25 -11.04
CA LEU A 634 17.99 -7.31 -11.66
C LEU A 634 17.25 -6.23 -12.48
N VAL A 635 16.31 -6.66 -13.33
CA VAL A 635 15.50 -5.74 -14.16
C VAL A 635 14.64 -4.83 -13.26
N ALA A 636 13.98 -5.40 -12.24
CA ALA A 636 13.16 -4.63 -11.31
C ALA A 636 13.96 -3.50 -10.62
N PHE A 637 15.20 -3.77 -10.20
CA PHE A 637 16.05 -2.78 -9.52
C PHE A 637 16.76 -1.82 -10.49
N ALA A 638 16.99 -2.24 -11.74
CA ALA A 638 17.54 -1.36 -12.77
C ALA A 638 16.63 -0.15 -13.01
N GLY A 639 15.31 -0.33 -12.91
CA GLY A 639 14.33 0.72 -13.14
C GLY A 639 14.13 1.02 -14.63
N PRO A 640 13.08 1.79 -14.96
CA PRO A 640 12.63 1.88 -16.34
C PRO A 640 13.55 2.67 -17.26
N ALA A 641 14.27 3.69 -16.78
CA ALA A 641 15.16 4.45 -17.66
C ALA A 641 16.42 3.66 -18.01
N ARG A 642 16.88 2.72 -17.16
CA ARG A 642 18.00 1.83 -17.48
C ARG A 642 17.54 0.69 -18.38
N THR A 643 16.40 0.08 -18.09
CA THR A 643 15.85 -1.01 -18.93
C THR A 643 15.52 -0.52 -20.34
N SER A 644 14.98 0.70 -20.49
CA SER A 644 14.69 1.28 -21.81
C SER A 644 15.92 1.68 -22.64
N ARG A 645 17.13 1.72 -22.05
CA ARG A 645 18.39 1.95 -22.79
C ARG A 645 18.88 0.71 -23.52
N LEU A 646 18.43 -0.48 -23.12
CA LEU A 646 18.70 -1.68 -23.88
C LEU A 646 18.10 -1.50 -25.29
N SER A 647 18.52 -2.35 -26.23
CA SER A 647 18.00 -2.35 -27.61
C SER A 647 16.47 -2.58 -27.63
N VAL A 648 15.90 -2.85 -28.80
CA VAL A 648 14.45 -3.06 -28.99
C VAL A 648 13.75 -3.83 -27.85
N PRO A 649 14.30 -4.94 -27.28
CA PRO A 649 13.65 -5.68 -26.19
C PRO A 649 13.41 -4.87 -24.92
N GLY A 650 14.33 -3.98 -24.53
CA GLY A 650 14.19 -3.20 -23.30
C GLY A 650 13.09 -2.15 -23.39
N ARG A 651 12.98 -1.48 -24.54
CA ARG A 651 11.89 -0.52 -24.81
C ARG A 651 10.55 -1.23 -24.87
N MET A 652 10.48 -2.40 -25.53
CA MET A 652 9.28 -3.22 -25.56
C MET A 652 8.88 -3.71 -24.17
N LEU A 653 9.85 -4.11 -23.34
CA LEU A 653 9.57 -4.54 -21.96
C LEU A 653 9.05 -3.40 -21.10
N VAL A 654 9.68 -2.22 -21.15
CA VAL A 654 9.20 -1.04 -20.41
C VAL A 654 7.80 -0.65 -20.87
N ARG A 655 7.52 -0.68 -22.18
CA ARG A 655 6.17 -0.49 -22.71
C ARG A 655 5.22 -1.54 -22.16
N LEU A 656 5.52 -2.83 -22.31
CA LEU A 656 4.67 -3.94 -21.85
C LEU A 656 4.33 -3.82 -20.36
N LEU A 657 5.31 -3.45 -19.53
CA LEU A 657 5.12 -3.32 -18.09
C LEU A 657 4.41 -2.02 -17.69
N PHE A 658 4.52 -0.93 -18.45
CA PHE A 658 3.76 0.30 -18.22
C PHE A 658 2.51 0.44 -19.10
N ALA A 659 2.21 -0.58 -19.91
CA ALA A 659 1.23 -0.49 -20.98
C ALA A 659 -0.19 -0.32 -20.42
N ARG A 660 -0.90 0.65 -21.00
CA ARG A 660 -2.28 0.41 -21.45
C ARG A 660 -2.20 -0.65 -22.56
N ASN A 661 -3.07 -1.65 -22.53
CA ASN A 661 -3.22 -2.77 -23.48
C ASN A 661 -2.30 -2.64 -24.74
N PRO A 662 -1.30 -3.51 -24.96
CA PRO A 662 -0.36 -3.39 -26.09
C PRO A 662 -1.03 -3.41 -27.48
N PHE A 663 -2.33 -3.72 -27.54
CA PHE A 663 -3.16 -3.72 -28.75
C PHE A 663 -4.13 -2.53 -28.87
N GLY A 664 -4.18 -1.62 -27.89
CA GLY A 664 -4.99 -0.40 -27.97
C GLY A 664 -4.27 0.66 -28.79
N SER A 665 -4.76 0.94 -30.00
CA SER A 665 -4.24 2.03 -30.82
C SER A 665 -4.45 3.38 -30.12
N ALA A 666 -3.52 4.32 -30.38
CA ALA A 666 -3.61 5.71 -29.94
C ALA A 666 -4.88 6.44 -30.44
N GLU A 667 -5.72 5.80 -31.27
CA GLU A 667 -6.97 6.36 -31.79
C GLU A 667 -8.10 6.45 -30.77
N SER A 668 -8.04 5.75 -29.63
CA SER A 668 -9.09 5.91 -28.61
C SER A 668 -9.04 7.25 -27.87
N GLU A 669 -7.93 8.00 -27.93
CA GLU A 669 -7.85 9.37 -27.37
C GLU A 669 -8.65 10.39 -28.19
N SER A 670 -8.86 10.18 -29.50
CA SER A 670 -9.71 11.09 -30.30
C SER A 670 -11.21 10.84 -30.13
N GLN A 671 -11.60 9.69 -29.55
CA GLN A 671 -12.99 9.41 -29.19
C GLN A 671 -13.33 9.84 -27.76
N GLU A 672 -12.38 9.83 -26.82
CA GLU A 672 -12.57 10.33 -25.45
C GLU A 672 -12.63 11.88 -25.39
N GLU A 673 -12.19 12.58 -26.44
CA GLU A 673 -12.44 14.02 -26.66
C GLU A 673 -13.88 14.35 -27.10
N ARG A 674 -14.69 13.36 -27.48
CA ARG A 674 -16.15 13.56 -27.54
C ARG A 674 -16.62 13.57 -26.09
N GLY A 675 -16.79 14.77 -25.55
CA GLY A 675 -17.13 15.00 -24.15
C GLY A 675 -18.24 14.04 -23.67
N PRO A 676 -18.15 13.55 -22.43
CA PRO A 676 -19.15 12.65 -21.88
C PRO A 676 -20.53 13.31 -22.05
N GLU A 677 -21.49 12.56 -22.59
CA GLU A 677 -22.90 12.92 -22.38
C GLU A 677 -23.09 13.13 -20.87
N PRO A 678 -23.79 14.19 -20.44
CA PRO A 678 -23.94 14.51 -19.03
C PRO A 678 -24.52 13.30 -18.29
N GLU A 679 -23.66 12.56 -17.59
CA GLU A 679 -24.07 11.52 -16.64
C GLU A 679 -24.89 12.23 -15.57
N GLU A 680 -26.18 11.88 -15.49
CA GLU A 680 -27.08 12.32 -14.42
C GLU A 680 -26.40 12.10 -13.06
N ASP A 681 -26.27 13.19 -12.29
CA ASP A 681 -25.67 13.20 -10.95
C ASP A 681 -26.29 12.10 -10.07
N TYR A 682 -25.56 10.99 -9.91
CA TYR A 682 -25.89 9.97 -8.93
C TYR A 682 -25.66 10.54 -7.53
N VAL A 683 -26.76 11.01 -6.92
CA VAL A 683 -26.87 11.41 -5.53
C VAL A 683 -26.28 10.30 -4.63
N SER A 684 -25.30 10.69 -3.83
CA SER A 684 -24.63 9.87 -2.82
C SER A 684 -25.60 9.31 -1.79
N VAL A 685 -25.58 7.98 -1.59
CA VAL A 685 -26.11 7.28 -0.39
C VAL A 685 -24.97 6.99 0.58
#